data_AF-A0A354TCM3-F1
#
_entry.id   AF-A0A354TCM3-F1
#
_cell.length_a   1.000
_cell.length_b   1.000
_cell.length_c   1.000
_cell.angle_alpha   90.00
_cell.angle_beta   90.00
_cell.angle_gamma   90.00
#
_symmetry.space_group_name_H-M   'P 1'
#
loop_
_entity.id
_entity.type
_entity.pdbx_description
1 polymer ?
#
loop_
_entity_poly.entity_id
_entity_poly.type
_entity_poly.pdbx_seq_one_letter_code
_entity_poly.pdbx_strand_id
1 'polypeptide(L)'
;MMMAALLPAVSSLAQSQDAPWYEDRTNLLFYRDEQGRPQPVESPKDWARRVTHIRANMERVMGTLPPKTTLPVDLKIDAETPLRHYTRQHVTFVAEKGDRLPGWLLVPDGASAKDKRPAMICLPGSSAPGKDTPAGLTASADRAYAHELAERGYVCLVLDYPLLHTAEYKTDPYALKYESATMKGIVNHRRGVDVLQSLPFVDAEAIGVIGHSLGGHNALFLAVFDERVKAVVSSCGFNVFAKHNGGDVRAWSSRYYMPRIKTVYGDVPAKIPFDFTEVLAALAPRAVFVNAPLHDAPDFEVSGVRDCFTAAIPVYREVFKAEDRLAVRYPDAGHAFPAAERQAAYAFLDKHLRPRVGKVELKRDLVAHWPVVDKALEIPAKDAPQLGSGDFTLSMWIQSEENADRLSGDLMSQYDPVKRRGFHLTLKSNPGATTNQANWRHLQFGIDEDRTSEWRDCGRPGNATLAFGLAVHEGALYAGTCEPGKNESGHVYRHGGGDLWIDCGSPDKSNSVTALAVHHGKLYAGTGKYRLGGSSLKESENTTLGGRVFRYEGGTRWVDCGQLPETEAVGGLVVFKDQLYASSLFKPAGFFRYEGESRWTTLPVPQGPDLKTQEAGPKRVEALTVHDGFIYASSYDGGHVHRFDGKTWTDCGQIGDNTQTYSFAQYEGRLYVGTWRSGRVFRFEDVGRWTDVGRLGEELEVMGMTVHNGRLMAGSLPLAEVYSYEGGDMWKKLARLDHTPDVTYRRAWTMAEHDGQVFCSTLPSGKIFAFSAGQQTAWGHALSSAWHHITAVKSAHRLTLYVDGEMVSQTPAFDATSYQLDTNAPLRIGTGMNGVLNGRISDVRVYRRTLNALEIESLAKLAPKP
;
A
#
# COMPACT_ATOMS: atom_id res chain seq x y z
N MET A 1 29.50 35.73 -27.15
CA MET A 1 30.34 34.55 -27.47
C MET A 1 29.55 33.31 -27.07
N MET A 2 28.80 32.74 -28.01
CA MET A 2 27.96 31.56 -27.81
C MET A 2 28.42 30.52 -28.83
N MET A 3 28.99 29.41 -28.34
CA MET A 3 29.29 28.24 -29.15
C MET A 3 28.01 27.43 -29.34
N ALA A 4 27.48 27.45 -30.57
CA ALA A 4 26.47 26.51 -31.03
C ALA A 4 27.16 25.18 -31.34
N ALA A 5 26.84 24.12 -30.59
CA ALA A 5 27.29 22.77 -30.91
C ALA A 5 26.33 22.15 -31.94
N LEU A 6 26.87 21.90 -33.14
CA LEU A 6 26.21 21.20 -34.23
C LEU A 6 25.94 19.72 -33.86
N LEU A 7 24.69 19.30 -33.96
CA LEU A 7 24.30 17.89 -34.10
C LEU A 7 24.57 17.47 -35.56
N PRO A 8 25.22 16.32 -35.83
CA PRO A 8 25.39 15.87 -37.20
C PRO A 8 24.07 15.29 -37.72
N ALA A 9 23.57 15.85 -38.81
CA ALA A 9 22.51 15.28 -39.63
C ALA A 9 23.00 13.94 -40.22
N VAL A 10 22.31 12.84 -39.91
CA VAL A 10 22.53 11.56 -40.58
C VAL A 10 21.81 11.59 -41.92
N SER A 11 22.61 11.74 -42.96
CA SER A 11 22.23 11.69 -44.38
C SER A 11 21.57 10.36 -44.74
N SER A 12 20.45 10.44 -45.46
CA SER A 12 19.86 9.34 -46.22
C SER A 12 20.76 8.98 -47.39
N LEU A 13 21.31 7.76 -47.43
CA LEU A 13 21.62 6.93 -48.62
C LEU A 13 22.43 5.70 -48.19
N ALA A 14 21.77 4.55 -48.06
CA ALA A 14 22.37 3.23 -48.27
C ALA A 14 21.26 2.21 -48.55
N GLN A 15 21.12 1.83 -49.82
CA GLN A 15 20.42 0.63 -50.24
C GLN A 15 21.17 -0.61 -49.72
N SER A 16 20.43 -1.50 -49.07
CA SER A 16 20.76 -2.86 -48.59
C SER A 16 22.22 -3.33 -48.67
N GLN A 17 22.97 -3.19 -47.58
CA GLN A 17 23.84 -4.29 -47.15
C GLN A 17 22.97 -5.26 -46.34
N ASP A 18 23.04 -6.55 -46.66
CA ASP A 18 22.34 -7.58 -45.91
C ASP A 18 22.67 -7.49 -44.42
N ALA A 19 21.64 -7.36 -43.57
CA ALA A 19 21.83 -7.33 -42.12
C ALA A 19 22.61 -8.58 -41.66
N PRO A 20 23.62 -8.42 -40.77
CA PRO A 20 24.42 -9.53 -40.32
C PRO A 20 23.60 -10.58 -39.56
N TRP A 21 23.98 -11.84 -39.74
CA TRP A 21 23.45 -12.96 -38.95
C TRP A 21 24.19 -13.08 -37.61
N TYR A 22 23.42 -13.29 -36.55
CA TYR A 22 23.92 -13.55 -35.19
C TYR A 22 23.44 -14.93 -34.76
N GLU A 23 24.39 -15.85 -34.57
CA GLU A 23 24.11 -17.22 -34.10
C GLU A 23 23.70 -17.21 -32.63
N ASP A 24 24.44 -16.46 -31.80
CA ASP A 24 24.10 -16.20 -30.41
C ASP A 24 23.42 -14.83 -30.28
N ARG A 25 22.10 -14.86 -30.10
CA ARG A 25 21.26 -13.67 -29.87
C ARG A 25 21.13 -13.31 -28.39
N THR A 26 21.82 -14.02 -27.49
CA THR A 26 21.88 -13.74 -26.04
C THR A 26 23.09 -12.90 -25.68
N ASN A 27 24.20 -13.04 -26.41
CA ASN A 27 25.36 -12.16 -26.28
C ASN A 27 25.16 -10.86 -27.09
N LEU A 28 24.82 -9.79 -26.38
CA LEU A 28 24.49 -8.50 -26.97
C LEU A 28 25.65 -7.49 -26.96
N LEU A 29 26.77 -7.80 -26.31
CA LEU A 29 27.90 -6.87 -26.15
C LEU A 29 28.90 -6.91 -27.32
N PHE A 30 28.43 -7.25 -28.52
CA PHE A 30 29.19 -7.12 -29.77
C PHE A 30 28.28 -6.80 -30.96
N TYR A 31 28.84 -6.17 -31.98
CA TYR A 31 28.23 -5.99 -33.30
C TYR A 31 29.14 -6.54 -34.41
N ARG A 32 28.64 -6.73 -35.64
CA ARG A 32 29.46 -7.13 -36.79
C ARG A 32 29.78 -5.91 -37.65
N ASP A 33 31.04 -5.70 -38.00
CA ASP A 33 31.44 -4.63 -38.92
C ASP A 33 31.03 -4.94 -40.38
N GLU A 34 31.35 -4.04 -41.31
CA GLU A 34 31.05 -4.18 -42.74
C GLU A 34 31.70 -5.41 -43.39
N GLN A 35 32.75 -5.96 -42.75
CA GLN A 35 33.42 -7.20 -43.18
C GLN A 35 32.89 -8.44 -42.44
N GLY A 36 31.83 -8.29 -41.62
CA GLY A 36 31.21 -9.36 -40.85
C GLY A 36 31.97 -9.75 -39.57
N ARG A 37 33.04 -9.04 -39.19
CA ARG A 37 33.87 -9.36 -38.02
C ARG A 37 33.22 -8.85 -36.73
N PRO A 38 33.25 -9.62 -35.64
CA PRO A 38 32.72 -9.17 -34.36
C PRO A 38 33.58 -8.05 -33.77
N GLN A 39 32.92 -6.98 -33.34
CA GLN A 39 33.50 -5.82 -32.65
C GLN A 39 32.78 -5.64 -31.32
N PRO A 40 33.47 -5.35 -30.21
CA PRO A 40 32.83 -5.17 -28.91
C PRO A 40 31.90 -3.95 -28.90
N VAL A 41 30.83 -4.01 -28.08
CA VAL A 41 29.98 -2.86 -27.77
C VAL A 41 30.43 -2.29 -26.44
N GLU A 42 31.13 -1.15 -26.50
CA GLU A 42 31.66 -0.46 -25.31
C GLU A 42 31.05 0.93 -25.13
N SER A 43 30.35 1.44 -26.15
CA SER A 43 29.78 2.79 -26.15
C SER A 43 28.36 2.83 -26.73
N PRO A 44 27.58 3.90 -26.43
CA PRO A 44 26.29 4.14 -27.07
C PRO A 44 26.34 4.16 -28.61
N LYS A 45 27.47 4.57 -29.19
CA LYS A 45 27.67 4.60 -30.65
C LYS A 45 27.79 3.21 -31.24
N ASP A 46 28.47 2.30 -30.55
CA ASP A 46 28.58 0.89 -30.96
C ASP A 46 27.24 0.19 -30.81
N TRP A 47 26.53 0.48 -29.71
CA TRP A 47 25.19 -0.04 -29.49
C TRP A 47 24.21 0.39 -30.60
N ALA A 48 24.28 1.65 -31.04
CA ALA A 48 23.45 2.13 -32.15
C ALA A 48 23.64 1.32 -33.44
N ARG A 49 24.87 0.83 -33.71
CA ARG A 49 25.12 -0.09 -34.85
C ARG A 49 24.41 -1.43 -34.65
N ARG A 50 24.49 -1.99 -33.43
CA ARG A 50 23.80 -3.24 -33.08
C ARG A 50 22.29 -3.09 -33.24
N VAL A 51 21.71 -1.97 -32.81
CA VAL A 51 20.27 -1.65 -32.97
C VAL A 51 19.88 -1.57 -34.45
N THR A 52 20.72 -0.99 -35.32
CA THR A 52 20.47 -0.98 -36.77
C THR A 52 20.38 -2.40 -37.34
N HIS A 53 21.26 -3.32 -36.92
CA HIS A 53 21.18 -4.72 -37.36
C HIS A 53 19.92 -5.41 -36.84
N ILE A 54 19.53 -5.16 -35.57
CA ILE A 54 18.32 -5.72 -34.97
C ILE A 54 17.08 -5.26 -35.76
N ARG A 55 16.94 -3.95 -36.03
CA ARG A 55 15.84 -3.40 -36.83
C ARG A 55 15.78 -4.03 -38.22
N ALA A 56 16.91 -4.12 -38.91
CA ALA A 56 16.96 -4.70 -40.25
C ALA A 56 16.60 -6.20 -40.26
N ASN A 57 17.00 -6.96 -39.23
CA ASN A 57 16.58 -8.35 -39.07
C ASN A 57 15.09 -8.48 -38.71
N MET A 58 14.52 -7.57 -37.93
CA MET A 58 13.07 -7.52 -37.69
C MET A 58 12.31 -7.23 -38.99
N GLU A 59 12.76 -6.28 -39.81
CA GLU A 59 12.16 -5.96 -41.12
C GLU A 59 12.20 -7.13 -42.09
N ARG A 60 13.20 -8.01 -42.03
CA ARG A 60 13.23 -9.24 -42.85
C ARG A 60 12.07 -10.20 -42.54
N VAL A 61 11.49 -10.12 -41.34
CA VAL A 61 10.38 -10.99 -40.89
C VAL A 61 9.04 -10.26 -40.97
N MET A 62 9.00 -9.00 -40.54
CA MET A 62 7.79 -8.18 -40.50
C MET A 62 7.50 -7.48 -41.84
N GLY A 63 8.48 -7.40 -42.73
CA GLY A 63 8.46 -6.54 -43.92
C GLY A 63 9.11 -5.19 -43.67
N THR A 64 9.51 -4.52 -44.74
CA THR A 64 10.19 -3.21 -44.67
C THR A 64 9.28 -2.14 -44.07
N LEU A 65 9.81 -1.33 -43.16
CA LEU A 65 9.11 -0.16 -42.64
C LEU A 65 9.00 0.90 -43.74
N PRO A 66 7.78 1.33 -44.14
CA PRO A 66 7.65 2.35 -45.16
C PRO A 66 8.18 3.71 -44.66
N PRO A 67 8.57 4.62 -45.58
CA PRO A 67 8.89 5.99 -45.23
C PRO A 67 7.75 6.66 -44.45
N LYS A 68 8.11 7.58 -43.55
CA LYS A 68 7.11 8.34 -42.79
C LYS A 68 6.18 9.10 -43.74
N THR A 69 4.88 8.98 -43.54
CA THR A 69 3.87 9.73 -44.31
C THR A 69 3.99 11.23 -44.07
N THR A 70 3.79 12.03 -45.13
CA THR A 70 3.72 13.50 -45.07
C THR A 70 2.28 14.01 -45.04
N LEU A 71 1.28 13.12 -45.08
CA LEU A 71 -0.12 13.50 -45.00
C LEU A 71 -0.43 14.15 -43.64
N PRO A 72 -1.32 15.15 -43.58
CA PRO A 72 -1.78 15.72 -42.31
C PRO A 72 -2.46 14.63 -41.47
N VAL A 73 -2.39 14.75 -40.14
CA VAL A 73 -3.04 13.81 -39.22
C VAL A 73 -4.55 13.76 -39.47
N ASP A 74 -5.17 14.92 -39.78
CA ASP A 74 -6.61 15.05 -40.01
C ASP A 74 -7.44 14.33 -38.93
N LEU A 75 -7.18 14.71 -37.66
CA LEU A 75 -7.87 14.17 -36.50
C LEU A 75 -9.32 14.68 -36.48
N LYS A 76 -10.27 13.75 -36.40
CA LYS A 76 -11.70 14.03 -36.20
C LYS A 76 -12.16 13.41 -34.89
N ILE A 77 -13.02 14.13 -34.19
CA ILE A 77 -13.70 13.69 -32.98
C ILE A 77 -15.16 13.50 -33.36
N ASP A 78 -15.64 12.26 -33.28
CA ASP A 78 -16.97 11.88 -33.76
C ASP A 78 -17.97 11.75 -32.61
N ALA A 79 -17.49 11.51 -31.37
CA ALA A 79 -18.30 11.51 -30.15
C ALA A 79 -17.45 11.85 -28.92
N GLU A 80 -18.08 12.42 -27.90
CA GLU A 80 -17.44 12.73 -26.62
C GLU A 80 -18.30 12.23 -25.46
N THR A 81 -17.65 11.73 -24.42
CA THR A 81 -18.30 11.32 -23.17
C THR A 81 -17.50 11.86 -22.00
N PRO A 82 -18.00 12.90 -21.32
CA PRO A 82 -17.41 13.38 -20.07
C PRO A 82 -17.50 12.30 -19.00
N LEU A 83 -16.38 12.03 -18.33
CA LEU A 83 -16.29 11.17 -17.16
C LEU A 83 -15.74 12.00 -16.00
N ARG A 84 -15.64 11.42 -14.80
CA ARG A 84 -15.34 12.16 -13.56
C ARG A 84 -14.01 12.93 -13.58
N HIS A 85 -12.99 12.46 -14.31
CA HIS A 85 -11.62 13.00 -14.29
C HIS A 85 -11.01 13.24 -15.68
N TYR A 86 -11.74 12.88 -16.73
CA TYR A 86 -11.27 12.98 -18.10
C TYR A 86 -12.47 12.94 -19.05
N THR A 87 -12.28 13.44 -20.25
CA THR A 87 -13.22 13.27 -21.37
C THR A 87 -12.72 12.15 -22.27
N ARG A 88 -13.58 11.17 -22.54
CA ARG A 88 -13.30 10.13 -23.55
C ARG A 88 -13.90 10.56 -24.88
N GLN A 89 -13.05 10.62 -25.90
CA GLN A 89 -13.42 11.03 -27.25
C GLN A 89 -13.24 9.84 -28.20
N HIS A 90 -14.27 9.54 -28.97
CA HIS A 90 -14.14 8.68 -30.14
C HIS A 90 -13.45 9.48 -31.23
N VAL A 91 -12.35 8.96 -31.77
CA VAL A 91 -11.55 9.68 -32.77
C VAL A 91 -11.24 8.83 -33.99
N THR A 92 -11.13 9.49 -35.13
CA THR A 92 -10.59 8.91 -36.36
C THR A 92 -9.53 9.83 -36.97
N PHE A 93 -8.45 9.27 -37.51
CA PHE A 93 -7.38 10.05 -38.14
C PHE A 93 -6.75 9.32 -39.32
N VAL A 94 -6.13 10.07 -40.24
CA VAL A 94 -5.49 9.49 -41.44
C VAL A 94 -4.20 8.78 -41.02
N ALA A 95 -4.17 7.46 -41.19
CA ALA A 95 -2.98 6.64 -40.96
C ALA A 95 -1.98 6.78 -42.10
N GLU A 96 -2.47 6.55 -43.33
CA GLU A 96 -1.74 6.70 -44.58
C GLU A 96 -2.74 6.86 -45.75
N LYS A 97 -2.24 6.92 -46.99
CA LYS A 97 -3.11 7.08 -48.16
C LYS A 97 -4.08 5.91 -48.26
N GLY A 98 -5.38 6.20 -48.20
CA GLY A 98 -6.45 5.19 -48.27
C GLY A 98 -6.74 4.47 -46.96
N ASP A 99 -6.16 4.91 -45.84
CA ASP A 99 -6.36 4.30 -44.52
C ASP A 99 -6.68 5.35 -43.45
N ARG A 100 -7.79 5.15 -42.75
CA ARG A 100 -8.23 5.98 -41.62
C ARG A 100 -8.44 5.09 -40.40
N LEU A 101 -7.73 5.39 -39.32
CA LEU A 101 -7.68 4.57 -38.12
C LEU A 101 -8.63 5.12 -37.04
N PRO A 102 -9.60 4.32 -36.55
CA PRO A 102 -10.39 4.66 -35.38
C PRO A 102 -9.65 4.38 -34.07
N GLY A 103 -10.02 5.11 -33.02
CA GLY A 103 -9.46 4.94 -31.69
C GLY A 103 -10.24 5.69 -30.61
N TRP A 104 -9.77 5.57 -29.38
CA TRP A 104 -10.26 6.34 -28.23
C TRP A 104 -9.16 7.29 -27.75
N LEU A 105 -9.47 8.58 -27.68
CA LEU A 105 -8.61 9.59 -27.06
C LEU A 105 -9.20 9.97 -25.70
N LEU A 106 -8.47 9.69 -24.62
CA LEU A 106 -8.87 10.02 -23.26
C LEU A 106 -8.05 11.23 -22.83
N VAL A 107 -8.73 12.35 -22.60
CA VAL A 107 -8.11 13.65 -22.27
C VAL A 107 -8.42 13.98 -20.82
N PRO A 108 -7.42 13.99 -19.91
CA PRO A 108 -7.63 14.31 -18.51
C PRO A 108 -8.05 15.77 -18.33
N ASP A 109 -8.85 16.02 -17.29
CA ASP A 109 -9.34 17.37 -17.02
C ASP A 109 -8.20 18.36 -16.77
N GLY A 110 -8.38 19.59 -17.23
CA GLY A 110 -7.39 20.66 -17.10
C GLY A 110 -6.18 20.57 -18.05
N ALA A 111 -6.07 19.53 -18.90
CA ALA A 111 -5.05 19.47 -19.93
C ALA A 111 -5.16 20.69 -20.87
N SER A 112 -4.08 21.48 -20.96
CA SER A 112 -4.07 22.71 -21.77
C SER A 112 -2.67 22.99 -22.32
N ALA A 113 -2.56 23.95 -23.24
CA ALA A 113 -1.25 24.35 -23.78
C ALA A 113 -0.28 24.88 -22.71
N LYS A 114 -0.81 25.36 -21.57
CA LYS A 114 -0.02 25.84 -20.42
C LYS A 114 0.28 24.74 -19.39
N ASP A 115 -0.52 23.68 -19.38
CA ASP A 115 -0.41 22.55 -18.48
C ASP A 115 -0.39 21.25 -19.30
N LYS A 116 0.77 21.03 -19.95
CA LYS A 116 0.98 19.89 -20.82
C LYS A 116 1.08 18.61 -20.00
N ARG A 117 0.45 17.56 -20.50
CA ARG A 117 0.39 16.25 -19.83
C ARG A 117 1.31 15.24 -20.51
N PRO A 118 1.89 14.29 -19.76
CA PRO A 118 2.48 13.11 -20.38
C PRO A 118 1.40 12.32 -21.13
N ALA A 119 1.79 11.56 -22.14
CA ALA A 119 0.85 10.83 -22.97
C ALA A 119 1.24 9.37 -23.17
N MET A 120 0.25 8.53 -23.45
CA MET A 120 0.41 7.08 -23.59
C MET A 120 -0.32 6.56 -24.81
N ILE A 121 0.40 5.78 -25.62
CA ILE A 121 -0.23 4.86 -26.57
C ILE A 121 -0.63 3.59 -25.80
N CYS A 122 -1.91 3.23 -25.86
CA CYS A 122 -2.48 2.11 -25.12
C CYS A 122 -2.93 1.02 -26.11
N LEU A 123 -2.30 -0.16 -26.06
CA LEU A 123 -2.45 -1.18 -27.10
C LEU A 123 -3.22 -2.42 -26.62
N PRO A 124 -4.37 -2.75 -27.22
CA PRO A 124 -5.25 -3.81 -26.72
C PRO A 124 -4.64 -5.21 -26.85
N GLY A 125 -5.17 -6.14 -26.04
CA GLY A 125 -4.89 -7.56 -26.15
C GLY A 125 -5.59 -8.20 -27.35
N SER A 126 -5.39 -9.51 -27.53
CA SER A 126 -5.96 -10.30 -28.62
C SER A 126 -7.40 -10.74 -28.38
N SER A 127 -8.11 -10.20 -27.39
CA SER A 127 -9.49 -10.59 -27.06
C SER A 127 -10.47 -9.49 -27.44
N ALA A 128 -11.68 -9.87 -27.88
CA ALA A 128 -12.78 -8.92 -28.00
C ALA A 128 -13.14 -8.31 -26.63
N PRO A 129 -13.58 -7.04 -26.57
CA PRO A 129 -13.82 -6.10 -27.68
C PRO A 129 -12.62 -5.23 -28.11
N GLY A 130 -11.37 -5.69 -27.98
CA GLY A 130 -10.21 -4.97 -28.53
C GLY A 130 -9.94 -3.63 -27.82
N LYS A 131 -9.92 -2.51 -28.56
CA LYS A 131 -9.62 -1.16 -28.04
C LYS A 131 -10.56 -0.69 -26.92
N ASP A 132 -11.75 -1.27 -26.82
CA ASP A 132 -12.73 -0.89 -25.81
C ASP A 132 -12.33 -1.37 -24.41
N THR A 133 -11.58 -2.48 -24.30
CA THR A 133 -11.12 -3.02 -23.02
C THR A 133 -10.16 -2.05 -22.30
N PRO A 134 -9.05 -1.58 -22.91
CA PRO A 134 -8.18 -0.59 -22.27
C PRO A 134 -8.88 0.74 -21.96
N ALA A 135 -9.85 1.14 -22.79
CA ALA A 135 -10.60 2.38 -22.66
C ALA A 135 -11.66 2.37 -21.53
N GLY A 136 -11.75 1.27 -20.76
CA GLY A 136 -12.69 1.15 -19.63
C GLY A 136 -14.15 1.01 -20.07
N LEU A 137 -14.41 0.43 -21.25
CA LEU A 137 -15.77 0.19 -21.77
C LEU A 137 -16.28 -1.23 -21.47
N THR A 138 -15.53 -2.02 -20.68
CA THR A 138 -15.87 -3.40 -20.34
C THR A 138 -15.82 -3.61 -18.84
N ALA A 139 -16.43 -4.70 -18.34
CA ALA A 139 -16.35 -5.09 -16.93
C ALA A 139 -14.95 -5.58 -16.49
N SER A 140 -13.99 -5.69 -17.42
CA SER A 140 -12.64 -6.21 -17.16
C SER A 140 -11.75 -5.14 -16.50
N ALA A 141 -11.89 -4.99 -15.18
CA ALA A 141 -11.08 -4.04 -14.40
C ALA A 141 -9.57 -4.36 -14.44
N ASP A 142 -9.18 -5.60 -14.76
CA ASP A 142 -7.77 -6.02 -14.82
C ASP A 142 -6.99 -5.47 -16.03
N ARG A 143 -7.69 -4.93 -17.04
CA ARG A 143 -7.11 -4.52 -18.32
C ARG A 143 -7.54 -3.11 -18.77
N ALA A 144 -8.21 -2.35 -17.91
CA ALA A 144 -8.67 -0.98 -18.17
C ALA A 144 -7.56 0.09 -18.01
N TYR A 145 -6.33 -0.21 -18.43
CA TYR A 145 -5.17 0.62 -18.07
C TYR A 145 -5.14 2.00 -18.74
N ALA A 146 -5.82 2.23 -19.87
CA ALA A 146 -5.93 3.58 -20.44
C ALA A 146 -6.87 4.44 -19.60
N HIS A 147 -7.96 3.86 -19.10
CA HIS A 147 -8.85 4.51 -18.14
C HIS A 147 -8.12 4.86 -16.84
N GLU A 148 -7.41 3.90 -16.23
CA GLU A 148 -6.66 4.11 -14.98
C GLU A 148 -5.55 5.18 -15.15
N LEU A 149 -4.87 5.22 -16.31
CA LEU A 149 -3.85 6.23 -16.61
C LEU A 149 -4.44 7.62 -16.91
N ALA A 150 -5.60 7.68 -17.57
CA ALA A 150 -6.31 8.94 -17.80
C ALA A 150 -6.76 9.57 -16.48
N GLU A 151 -7.27 8.77 -15.53
CA GLU A 151 -7.58 9.24 -14.16
C GLU A 151 -6.33 9.73 -13.41
N ARG A 152 -5.15 9.23 -13.76
CA ARG A 152 -3.85 9.69 -13.24
C ARG A 152 -3.31 10.94 -13.94
N GLY A 153 -3.98 11.46 -14.96
CA GLY A 153 -3.58 12.68 -15.67
C GLY A 153 -2.72 12.46 -16.91
N TYR A 154 -2.69 11.25 -17.47
CA TYR A 154 -2.10 11.01 -18.80
C TYR A 154 -3.12 11.26 -19.91
N VAL A 155 -2.66 11.78 -21.05
CA VAL A 155 -3.45 11.74 -22.30
C VAL A 155 -3.26 10.34 -22.90
N CYS A 156 -4.33 9.56 -23.02
CA CYS A 156 -4.23 8.19 -23.53
C CYS A 156 -4.88 8.06 -24.91
N LEU A 157 -4.16 7.46 -25.86
CA LEU A 157 -4.70 7.11 -27.18
C LEU A 157 -4.72 5.58 -27.32
N VAL A 158 -5.92 5.01 -27.41
CA VAL A 158 -6.16 3.59 -27.62
C VAL A 158 -6.46 3.34 -29.09
N LEU A 159 -5.76 2.39 -29.72
CA LEU A 159 -5.85 2.14 -31.16
C LEU A 159 -6.33 0.72 -31.46
N ASP A 160 -7.08 0.58 -32.55
CA ASP A 160 -7.39 -0.73 -33.12
C ASP A 160 -6.15 -1.37 -33.76
N TYR A 161 -6.05 -2.70 -33.65
CA TYR A 161 -5.03 -3.50 -34.32
C TYR A 161 -5.58 -4.05 -35.66
N PRO A 162 -4.80 -4.09 -36.75
CA PRO A 162 -5.28 -4.62 -38.02
C PRO A 162 -5.81 -6.06 -37.90
N LEU A 163 -6.95 -6.33 -38.53
CA LEU A 163 -7.55 -7.65 -38.70
C LEU A 163 -8.11 -8.36 -37.44
N LEU A 164 -7.96 -7.81 -36.22
CA LEU A 164 -8.27 -8.54 -34.99
C LEU A 164 -9.25 -7.79 -34.06
N HIS A 165 -10.42 -8.40 -33.81
CA HIS A 165 -11.45 -7.93 -32.87
C HIS A 165 -11.86 -6.45 -33.02
N THR A 166 -11.85 -5.94 -34.25
CA THR A 166 -12.23 -4.56 -34.58
C THR A 166 -13.68 -4.50 -35.06
N ALA A 167 -14.51 -3.73 -34.34
CA ALA A 167 -15.85 -3.39 -34.83
C ALA A 167 -15.76 -2.43 -36.03
N GLU A 168 -14.81 -1.50 -36.00
CA GLU A 168 -14.75 -0.33 -36.88
C GLU A 168 -13.58 -0.37 -37.87
N TYR A 169 -12.38 -0.81 -37.45
CA TYR A 169 -11.22 -0.78 -38.34
C TYR A 169 -11.22 -1.93 -39.36
N LYS A 170 -11.56 -1.62 -40.62
CA LYS A 170 -11.71 -2.61 -41.71
C LYS A 170 -10.56 -2.68 -42.70
N THR A 171 -9.49 -1.91 -42.49
CA THR A 171 -8.36 -1.88 -43.41
C THR A 171 -7.64 -3.22 -43.43
N ASP A 172 -7.50 -3.80 -44.63
CA ASP A 172 -6.69 -5.00 -44.85
C ASP A 172 -5.24 -4.59 -45.15
N PRO A 173 -4.26 -4.91 -44.27
CA PRO A 173 -2.84 -4.60 -44.50
C PRO A 173 -2.33 -5.15 -45.84
N TYR A 174 -2.82 -6.31 -46.28
CA TYR A 174 -2.34 -6.95 -47.50
C TYR A 174 -2.85 -6.27 -48.77
N ALA A 175 -4.03 -5.67 -48.74
CA ALA A 175 -4.53 -4.82 -49.82
C ALA A 175 -3.69 -3.54 -49.98
N LEU A 176 -3.09 -3.08 -48.88
CA LEU A 176 -2.11 -1.98 -48.87
C LEU A 176 -0.67 -2.44 -49.16
N LYS A 177 -0.47 -3.71 -49.57
CA LYS A 177 0.82 -4.31 -49.92
C LYS A 177 1.80 -4.45 -48.75
N TYR A 178 1.33 -4.46 -47.50
CA TYR A 178 2.16 -4.86 -46.38
C TYR A 178 2.42 -6.36 -46.41
N GLU A 179 3.62 -6.76 -46.00
CA GLU A 179 3.98 -8.17 -45.89
C GLU A 179 3.44 -8.82 -44.62
N SER A 180 3.08 -8.01 -43.61
CA SER A 180 2.59 -8.48 -42.33
C SER A 180 1.64 -7.47 -41.68
N ALA A 181 0.67 -7.98 -40.92
CA ALA A 181 -0.17 -7.15 -40.07
C ALA A 181 0.65 -6.51 -38.93
N THR A 182 1.73 -7.15 -38.48
CA THR A 182 2.67 -6.58 -37.50
C THR A 182 3.29 -5.27 -37.99
N MET A 183 3.82 -5.21 -39.22
CA MET A 183 4.42 -3.98 -39.75
C MET A 183 3.36 -2.89 -39.96
N LYS A 184 2.16 -3.27 -40.41
CA LYS A 184 1.04 -2.32 -40.47
C LYS A 184 0.66 -1.78 -39.09
N GLY A 185 0.62 -2.64 -38.08
CA GLY A 185 0.41 -2.25 -36.68
C GLY A 185 1.46 -1.24 -36.21
N ILE A 186 2.75 -1.50 -36.46
CA ILE A 186 3.83 -0.56 -36.15
C ILE A 186 3.59 0.80 -36.81
N VAL A 187 3.23 0.85 -38.10
CA VAL A 187 2.90 2.11 -38.79
C VAL A 187 1.72 2.84 -38.14
N ASN A 188 0.65 2.11 -37.78
CA ASN A 188 -0.50 2.68 -37.08
C ASN A 188 -0.12 3.27 -35.72
N HIS A 189 0.66 2.54 -34.93
CA HIS A 189 1.12 2.99 -33.62
C HIS A 189 2.02 4.23 -33.73
N ARG A 190 2.95 4.26 -34.70
CA ARG A 190 3.79 5.43 -34.99
C ARG A 190 2.98 6.64 -35.42
N ARG A 191 1.88 6.43 -36.14
CA ARG A 191 0.93 7.49 -36.44
C ARG A 191 0.19 7.98 -35.20
N GLY A 192 -0.18 7.09 -34.29
CA GLY A 192 -0.71 7.46 -32.99
C GLY A 192 0.23 8.42 -32.23
N VAL A 193 1.55 8.20 -32.31
CA VAL A 193 2.53 9.14 -31.75
C VAL A 193 2.49 10.51 -32.45
N ASP A 194 2.30 10.56 -33.78
CA ASP A 194 2.08 11.83 -34.49
C ASP A 194 0.81 12.55 -34.00
N VAL A 195 -0.28 11.81 -33.77
CA VAL A 195 -1.53 12.36 -33.21
C VAL A 195 -1.26 12.98 -31.85
N LEU A 196 -0.65 12.24 -30.91
CA LEU A 196 -0.33 12.75 -29.58
C LEU A 196 0.56 14.00 -29.64
N GLN A 197 1.60 14.01 -30.48
CA GLN A 197 2.48 15.20 -30.64
C GLN A 197 1.76 16.40 -31.26
N SER A 198 0.68 16.20 -32.02
CA SER A 198 -0.10 17.29 -32.60
C SER A 198 -1.03 17.99 -31.61
N LEU A 199 -1.32 17.35 -30.46
CA LEU A 199 -2.21 17.91 -29.45
C LEU A 199 -1.47 18.98 -28.63
N PRO A 200 -1.98 20.22 -28.54
CA PRO A 200 -1.26 21.33 -27.91
C PRO A 200 -1.04 21.14 -26.40
N PHE A 201 -1.81 20.26 -25.78
CA PHE A 201 -1.78 19.93 -24.36
C PHE A 201 -1.01 18.63 -24.03
N VAL A 202 -0.32 18.04 -25.00
CA VAL A 202 0.59 16.91 -24.78
C VAL A 202 2.03 17.42 -24.69
N ASP A 203 2.78 16.89 -23.73
CA ASP A 203 4.23 17.02 -23.69
C ASP A 203 4.88 16.01 -24.65
N ALA A 204 5.42 16.53 -25.75
CA ALA A 204 6.00 15.73 -26.82
C ALA A 204 7.28 14.97 -26.39
N GLU A 205 7.90 15.36 -25.28
CA GLU A 205 9.05 14.65 -24.70
C GLU A 205 8.65 13.62 -23.63
N ALA A 206 7.35 13.43 -23.39
CA ALA A 206 6.80 12.58 -22.34
C ALA A 206 5.76 11.57 -22.89
N ILE A 207 6.09 10.92 -24.01
CA ILE A 207 5.22 9.92 -24.64
C ILE A 207 5.72 8.51 -24.33
N GLY A 208 4.86 7.67 -23.77
CA GLY A 208 5.11 6.25 -23.56
C GLY A 208 4.15 5.33 -24.31
N VAL A 209 4.35 4.02 -24.12
CA VAL A 209 3.46 2.97 -24.65
C VAL A 209 3.24 1.88 -23.61
N ILE A 210 2.01 1.39 -23.52
CA ILE A 210 1.60 0.31 -22.62
C ILE A 210 0.70 -0.68 -23.37
N GLY A 211 0.90 -1.97 -23.13
CA GLY A 211 0.02 -2.99 -23.68
C GLY A 211 0.09 -4.33 -22.96
N HIS A 212 -0.91 -5.17 -23.23
CA HIS A 212 -1.05 -6.51 -22.67
C HIS A 212 -1.21 -7.55 -23.79
N SER A 213 -0.55 -8.70 -23.69
CA SER A 213 -0.62 -9.78 -24.68
C SER A 213 -0.20 -9.30 -26.08
N LEU A 214 -1.10 -9.32 -27.08
CA LEU A 214 -0.95 -8.64 -28.38
C LEU A 214 -0.35 -7.23 -28.24
N GLY A 215 -0.93 -6.41 -27.37
CA GLY A 215 -0.43 -5.06 -27.12
C GLY A 215 0.92 -5.03 -26.43
N GLY A 216 1.25 -6.06 -25.66
CA GLY A 216 2.50 -6.18 -24.91
C GLY A 216 3.73 -6.29 -25.83
N HIS A 217 3.69 -7.15 -26.85
CA HIS A 217 4.79 -7.16 -27.84
C HIS A 217 4.73 -5.99 -28.81
N ASN A 218 3.54 -5.50 -29.18
CA ASN A 218 3.44 -4.33 -30.05
C ASN A 218 3.98 -3.06 -29.38
N ALA A 219 3.91 -2.96 -28.05
CA ALA A 219 4.56 -1.91 -27.28
C ALA A 219 6.08 -1.93 -27.46
N LEU A 220 6.70 -3.12 -27.42
CA LEU A 220 8.12 -3.29 -27.69
C LEU A 220 8.46 -2.95 -29.15
N PHE A 221 7.68 -3.48 -30.11
CA PHE A 221 7.91 -3.24 -31.53
C PHE A 221 7.80 -1.76 -31.90
N LEU A 222 6.75 -1.07 -31.44
CA LEU A 222 6.63 0.38 -31.61
C LEU A 222 7.87 1.09 -31.09
N ALA A 223 8.29 0.77 -29.87
CA ALA A 223 9.43 1.44 -29.26
C ALA A 223 10.73 1.15 -30.03
N VAL A 224 10.94 -0.05 -30.58
CA VAL A 224 12.12 -0.32 -31.44
C VAL A 224 12.13 0.58 -32.67
N PHE A 225 10.99 0.80 -33.33
CA PHE A 225 10.88 1.58 -34.58
C PHE A 225 10.58 3.08 -34.39
N ASP A 226 10.35 3.54 -33.16
CA ASP A 226 10.06 4.93 -32.85
C ASP A 226 10.72 5.40 -31.55
N GLU A 227 11.77 6.21 -31.70
CA GLU A 227 12.57 6.73 -30.59
C GLU A 227 11.88 7.86 -29.82
N ARG A 228 10.74 8.36 -30.30
CA ARG A 228 9.93 9.34 -29.57
C ARG A 228 9.25 8.73 -28.34
N VAL A 229 9.04 7.40 -28.34
CA VAL A 229 8.56 6.67 -27.17
C VAL A 229 9.68 6.60 -26.12
N LYS A 230 9.44 7.19 -24.95
CA LYS A 230 10.43 7.34 -23.87
C LYS A 230 10.33 6.29 -22.76
N ALA A 231 9.14 5.71 -22.57
CA ALA A 231 8.91 4.63 -21.61
C ALA A 231 7.95 3.56 -22.17
N VAL A 232 8.17 2.31 -21.79
CA VAL A 232 7.50 1.13 -22.35
C VAL A 232 7.02 0.23 -21.22
N VAL A 233 5.77 -0.21 -21.28
CA VAL A 233 5.22 -1.24 -20.38
C VAL A 233 4.71 -2.41 -21.23
N SER A 234 5.29 -3.59 -21.01
CA SER A 234 4.87 -4.83 -21.67
C SER A 234 4.36 -5.82 -20.62
N SER A 235 3.09 -6.21 -20.73
CA SER A 235 2.50 -7.24 -19.86
C SER A 235 2.16 -8.47 -20.67
N CYS A 236 2.64 -9.65 -20.23
CA CYS A 236 2.34 -10.95 -20.85
C CYS A 236 2.58 -10.96 -22.37
N GLY A 237 3.61 -10.25 -22.84
CA GLY A 237 3.72 -9.87 -24.25
C GLY A 237 4.63 -10.74 -25.10
N PHE A 238 5.64 -11.37 -24.50
CA PHE A 238 6.75 -11.98 -25.22
C PHE A 238 7.49 -13.01 -24.37
N ASN A 239 8.27 -13.87 -25.02
CA ASN A 239 9.39 -14.64 -24.49
C ASN A 239 10.33 -14.98 -25.69
N VAL A 240 11.43 -15.70 -25.48
CA VAL A 240 12.26 -16.13 -26.62
C VAL A 240 11.49 -17.08 -27.56
N PHE A 241 11.67 -16.96 -28.88
CA PHE A 241 10.90 -17.75 -29.85
C PHE A 241 11.04 -19.26 -29.64
N ALA A 242 12.22 -19.73 -29.23
CA ALA A 242 12.48 -21.15 -28.98
C ALA A 242 11.72 -21.73 -27.77
N LYS A 243 11.18 -20.86 -26.91
CA LYS A 243 10.41 -21.22 -25.71
C LYS A 243 8.92 -20.89 -25.83
N HIS A 244 8.53 -20.08 -26.81
CA HIS A 244 7.13 -19.85 -27.12
C HIS A 244 6.44 -21.17 -27.46
N ASN A 245 5.47 -21.60 -26.63
CA ASN A 245 4.75 -22.86 -26.77
C ASN A 245 5.67 -24.08 -27.04
N GLY A 246 6.79 -24.18 -26.32
CA GLY A 246 7.77 -25.25 -26.51
C GLY A 246 8.51 -25.20 -27.86
N GLY A 247 8.62 -24.01 -28.46
CA GLY A 247 9.25 -23.75 -29.76
C GLY A 247 8.29 -23.73 -30.94
N ASP A 248 6.99 -23.88 -30.70
CA ASP A 248 5.95 -23.77 -31.74
C ASP A 248 5.59 -22.29 -32.01
N VAL A 249 6.23 -21.70 -33.01
CA VAL A 249 6.02 -20.30 -33.42
C VAL A 249 4.86 -20.09 -34.39
N ARG A 250 4.00 -21.08 -34.64
CA ARG A 250 2.90 -20.95 -35.62
C ARG A 250 1.88 -19.88 -35.26
N ALA A 251 1.72 -19.54 -33.98
CA ALA A 251 0.91 -18.40 -33.57
C ALA A 251 1.43 -17.10 -34.21
N TRP A 252 2.75 -16.87 -34.16
CA TRP A 252 3.43 -15.72 -34.75
C TRP A 252 3.45 -15.71 -36.28
N SER A 253 3.32 -16.86 -36.94
CA SER A 253 3.28 -16.95 -38.41
C SER A 253 1.88 -16.78 -39.01
N SER A 254 0.87 -16.52 -38.18
CA SER A 254 -0.47 -16.22 -38.66
C SER A 254 -0.55 -14.90 -39.44
N ARG A 255 -1.62 -14.74 -40.23
CA ARG A 255 -1.93 -13.50 -40.96
C ARG A 255 -2.16 -12.28 -40.07
N TYR A 256 -2.38 -12.48 -38.78
CA TYR A 256 -2.54 -11.38 -37.82
C TYR A 256 -1.18 -10.90 -37.29
N TYR A 257 -0.10 -11.62 -37.58
CA TYR A 257 1.25 -11.30 -37.13
C TYR A 257 2.23 -11.27 -38.31
N MET A 258 3.16 -12.22 -38.38
CA MET A 258 4.33 -12.23 -39.26
C MET A 258 4.39 -13.49 -40.15
N PRO A 259 3.63 -13.55 -41.26
CA PRO A 259 3.54 -14.73 -42.13
C PRO A 259 4.88 -15.26 -42.67
N ARG A 260 5.90 -14.41 -42.78
CA ARG A 260 7.23 -14.79 -43.27
C ARG A 260 7.94 -15.77 -42.35
N ILE A 261 7.58 -15.84 -41.06
CA ILE A 261 8.06 -16.91 -40.16
C ILE A 261 7.78 -18.28 -40.78
N LYS A 262 6.61 -18.46 -41.39
CA LYS A 262 6.28 -19.67 -42.13
C LYS A 262 6.87 -19.68 -43.53
N THR A 263 6.59 -18.65 -44.33
CA THR A 263 6.85 -18.70 -45.77
C THR A 263 8.33 -18.58 -46.15
N VAL A 264 9.16 -17.99 -45.28
CA VAL A 264 10.60 -17.80 -45.50
C VAL A 264 11.42 -18.66 -44.54
N TYR A 265 11.00 -18.76 -43.27
CA TYR A 265 11.78 -19.43 -42.21
C TYR A 265 11.25 -20.81 -41.79
N GLY A 266 10.13 -21.25 -42.38
CA GLY A 266 9.58 -22.60 -42.21
C GLY A 266 9.07 -22.92 -40.81
N ASP A 267 8.62 -21.92 -40.05
CA ASP A 267 8.19 -22.06 -38.64
C ASP A 267 9.31 -22.63 -37.73
N VAL A 268 10.58 -22.38 -38.06
CA VAL A 268 11.73 -22.84 -37.26
C VAL A 268 12.32 -21.66 -36.47
N PRO A 269 12.19 -21.62 -35.13
CA PRO A 269 12.71 -20.52 -34.30
C PRO A 269 14.17 -20.15 -34.57
N ALA A 270 15.03 -21.15 -34.72
CA ALA A 270 16.46 -20.95 -34.96
C ALA A 270 16.76 -20.21 -36.29
N LYS A 271 15.87 -20.31 -37.29
CA LYS A 271 16.00 -19.66 -38.60
C LYS A 271 15.45 -18.22 -38.63
N ILE A 272 14.69 -17.82 -37.61
CA ILE A 272 14.19 -16.44 -37.50
C ILE A 272 15.39 -15.52 -37.23
N PRO A 273 15.58 -14.43 -37.99
CA PRO A 273 16.78 -13.59 -37.93
C PRO A 273 16.87 -12.64 -36.73
N PHE A 274 15.85 -12.58 -35.87
CA PHE A 274 15.86 -11.83 -34.62
C PHE A 274 15.18 -12.64 -33.52
N ASP A 275 15.42 -12.28 -32.25
CA ASP A 275 14.69 -12.81 -31.09
C ASP A 275 14.33 -11.68 -30.10
N PHE A 276 13.47 -11.97 -29.12
CA PHE A 276 13.04 -10.98 -28.13
C PHE A 276 14.15 -10.55 -27.15
N THR A 277 15.23 -11.32 -27.03
CA THR A 277 16.47 -10.89 -26.34
C THR A 277 17.00 -9.59 -26.96
N GLU A 278 17.08 -9.55 -28.28
CA GLU A 278 17.53 -8.39 -29.05
C GLU A 278 16.49 -7.26 -29.04
N VAL A 279 15.20 -7.59 -29.16
CA VAL A 279 14.11 -6.59 -29.15
C VAL A 279 14.10 -5.81 -27.82
N LEU A 280 14.19 -6.51 -26.69
CA LEU A 280 14.18 -5.87 -25.37
C LEU A 280 15.42 -4.98 -25.18
N ALA A 281 16.59 -5.49 -25.55
CA ALA A 281 17.83 -4.73 -25.41
C ALA A 281 17.87 -3.49 -26.31
N ALA A 282 17.31 -3.56 -27.52
CA ALA A 282 17.26 -2.44 -28.48
C ALA A 282 16.56 -1.19 -27.94
N LEU A 283 15.86 -1.31 -26.80
CA LEU A 283 15.22 -0.20 -26.12
C LEU A 283 16.18 0.61 -25.24
N ALA A 284 17.36 0.08 -24.89
CA ALA A 284 18.33 0.79 -24.04
C ALA A 284 18.72 2.17 -24.63
N PRO A 285 18.77 3.25 -23.81
CA PRO A 285 18.58 3.31 -22.35
C PRO A 285 17.16 3.75 -21.93
N ARG A 286 16.14 3.52 -22.75
CA ARG A 286 14.77 3.92 -22.43
C ARG A 286 14.19 3.04 -21.35
N ALA A 287 13.25 3.62 -20.61
CA ALA A 287 12.61 2.96 -19.48
C ALA A 287 11.68 1.84 -19.96
N VAL A 288 11.88 0.61 -19.48
CA VAL A 288 11.06 -0.56 -19.83
C VAL A 288 10.65 -1.30 -18.57
N PHE A 289 9.36 -1.52 -18.41
CA PHE A 289 8.77 -2.34 -17.35
C PHE A 289 8.11 -3.57 -17.96
N VAL A 290 8.43 -4.75 -17.42
CA VAL A 290 7.91 -6.04 -17.87
C VAL A 290 7.11 -6.70 -16.74
N ASN A 291 5.84 -7.01 -17.01
CA ASN A 291 5.03 -7.91 -16.17
C ASN A 291 4.98 -9.30 -16.82
N ALA A 292 5.58 -10.30 -16.16
CA ALA A 292 5.72 -11.66 -16.68
C ALA A 292 5.27 -12.69 -15.62
N PRO A 293 3.98 -13.05 -15.58
CA PRO A 293 3.44 -13.96 -14.58
C PRO A 293 4.10 -15.35 -14.57
N LEU A 294 4.16 -15.98 -13.39
CA LEU A 294 4.82 -17.28 -13.20
C LEU A 294 4.12 -18.43 -13.94
N HIS A 295 2.81 -18.31 -14.21
CA HIS A 295 1.97 -19.37 -14.76
C HIS A 295 1.38 -19.02 -16.14
N ASP A 296 2.10 -18.23 -16.95
CA ASP A 296 1.68 -17.82 -18.31
C ASP A 296 2.18 -18.78 -19.42
N ALA A 297 2.39 -20.05 -19.07
CA ALA A 297 2.72 -21.11 -20.01
C ALA A 297 1.44 -21.65 -20.69
N PRO A 298 1.52 -22.10 -21.96
CA PRO A 298 2.75 -22.31 -22.73
C PRO A 298 3.19 -21.11 -23.58
N ASP A 299 2.32 -20.11 -23.79
CA ASP A 299 2.57 -19.03 -24.76
C ASP A 299 3.68 -18.06 -24.31
N PHE A 300 3.70 -17.67 -23.04
CA PHE A 300 4.68 -16.73 -22.49
C PHE A 300 5.35 -17.29 -21.26
N GLU A 301 5.93 -18.49 -21.40
CA GLU A 301 6.61 -19.12 -20.27
C GLU A 301 7.71 -18.21 -19.71
N VAL A 302 7.68 -18.04 -18.39
CA VAL A 302 8.51 -17.06 -17.68
C VAL A 302 10.01 -17.31 -17.85
N SER A 303 10.41 -18.56 -18.10
CA SER A 303 11.81 -18.91 -18.31
C SER A 303 12.40 -18.23 -19.55
N GLY A 304 11.62 -18.05 -20.62
CA GLY A 304 12.07 -17.34 -21.81
C GLY A 304 12.08 -15.82 -21.64
N VAL A 305 11.24 -15.27 -20.76
CA VAL A 305 11.31 -13.85 -20.39
C VAL A 305 12.59 -13.56 -19.60
N ARG A 306 12.95 -14.46 -18.67
CA ARG A 306 14.20 -14.37 -17.91
C ARG A 306 15.41 -14.36 -18.84
N ASP A 307 15.44 -15.20 -19.88
CA ASP A 307 16.52 -15.18 -20.87
C ASP A 307 16.63 -13.81 -21.56
N CYS A 308 15.51 -13.21 -21.94
CA CYS A 308 15.49 -11.88 -22.55
C CYS A 308 16.05 -10.81 -21.60
N PHE A 309 15.65 -10.85 -20.32
CA PHE A 309 16.13 -9.90 -19.31
C PHE A 309 17.62 -10.07 -19.02
N THR A 310 18.09 -11.32 -18.86
CA THR A 310 19.50 -11.65 -18.66
C THR A 310 20.37 -11.18 -19.82
N ALA A 311 19.89 -11.28 -21.06
CA ALA A 311 20.60 -10.77 -22.23
C ALA A 311 20.63 -9.24 -22.27
N ALA A 312 19.53 -8.56 -21.91
CA ALA A 312 19.39 -7.11 -22.05
C ALA A 312 20.07 -6.31 -20.92
N ILE A 313 20.06 -6.81 -19.68
CA ILE A 313 20.54 -6.05 -18.51
C ILE A 313 22.01 -5.59 -18.60
N PRO A 314 22.97 -6.36 -19.18
CA PRO A 314 24.35 -5.89 -19.34
C PRO A 314 24.46 -4.69 -20.28
N VAL A 315 23.59 -4.57 -21.30
CA VAL A 315 23.59 -3.39 -22.19
C VAL A 315 23.18 -2.15 -21.39
N TYR A 316 22.10 -2.26 -20.59
CA TYR A 316 21.64 -1.17 -19.73
C TYR A 316 22.70 -0.77 -18.68
N ARG A 317 23.34 -1.75 -18.05
CA ARG A 317 24.32 -1.52 -16.97
C ARG A 317 25.68 -1.08 -17.49
N GLU A 318 26.25 -1.77 -18.46
CA GLU A 318 27.63 -1.54 -18.90
C GLU A 318 27.76 -0.40 -19.88
N VAL A 319 26.86 -0.29 -20.86
CA VAL A 319 26.94 0.71 -21.93
C VAL A 319 26.33 2.04 -21.51
N PHE A 320 25.21 2.00 -20.78
CA PHE A 320 24.40 3.19 -20.48
C PHE A 320 24.36 3.62 -19.02
N LYS A 321 24.86 2.78 -18.09
CA LYS A 321 24.80 3.05 -16.64
C LYS A 321 23.37 3.36 -16.18
N ALA A 322 22.40 2.63 -16.71
CA ALA A 322 20.97 2.88 -16.57
C ALA A 322 20.19 1.60 -16.19
N GLU A 323 20.80 0.74 -15.36
CA GLU A 323 20.20 -0.52 -14.91
C GLU A 323 18.80 -0.33 -14.29
N ASP A 324 18.59 0.78 -13.57
CA ASP A 324 17.32 1.15 -12.94
C ASP A 324 16.18 1.45 -13.91
N ARG A 325 16.46 1.48 -15.22
CA ARG A 325 15.49 1.72 -16.30
C ARG A 325 14.97 0.44 -16.94
N LEU A 326 15.45 -0.74 -16.54
CA LEU A 326 14.92 -2.02 -16.98
C LEU A 326 14.38 -2.79 -15.76
N ALA A 327 13.05 -2.83 -15.62
CA ALA A 327 12.37 -3.45 -14.49
C ALA A 327 11.53 -4.65 -14.95
N VAL A 328 11.48 -5.71 -14.13
CA VAL A 328 10.66 -6.89 -14.37
C VAL A 328 9.98 -7.34 -13.07
N ARG A 329 8.72 -7.75 -13.15
CA ARG A 329 7.98 -8.41 -12.05
C ARG A 329 7.42 -9.75 -12.50
N TYR A 330 7.42 -10.71 -11.57
CA TYR A 330 6.96 -12.08 -11.79
C TYR A 330 5.84 -12.45 -10.82
N PRO A 331 4.61 -11.93 -11.02
CA PRO A 331 3.51 -12.23 -10.11
C PRO A 331 3.12 -13.71 -10.16
N ASP A 332 2.66 -14.23 -9.03
CA ASP A 332 2.03 -15.56 -8.93
C ASP A 332 0.62 -15.50 -9.54
N ALA A 333 0.56 -15.57 -10.86
CA ALA A 333 -0.66 -15.47 -11.67
C ALA A 333 -0.50 -16.17 -13.03
N GLY A 334 -1.63 -16.40 -13.71
CA GLY A 334 -1.67 -16.83 -15.13
C GLY A 334 -1.57 -15.64 -16.10
N HIS A 335 -2.22 -15.71 -17.26
CA HIS A 335 -2.23 -14.66 -18.30
C HIS A 335 -2.98 -13.37 -17.87
N ALA A 336 -2.40 -12.63 -16.94
CA ALA A 336 -3.05 -11.53 -16.23
C ALA A 336 -2.13 -10.32 -16.02
N PHE A 337 -2.75 -9.16 -15.79
CA PHE A 337 -2.06 -7.95 -15.36
C PHE A 337 -2.63 -7.50 -14.00
N PRO A 338 -2.21 -8.10 -12.88
CA PRO A 338 -2.80 -7.85 -11.56
C PRO A 338 -2.73 -6.39 -11.11
N ALA A 339 -3.63 -5.99 -10.19
CA ALA A 339 -3.73 -4.60 -9.75
C ALA A 339 -2.40 -4.07 -9.16
N ALA A 340 -1.74 -4.84 -8.29
CA ALA A 340 -0.43 -4.47 -7.73
C ALA A 340 0.62 -4.20 -8.82
N GLU A 341 0.59 -4.97 -9.90
CA GLU A 341 1.56 -4.89 -11.00
C GLU A 341 1.26 -3.71 -11.92
N ARG A 342 -0.02 -3.40 -12.13
CA ARG A 342 -0.44 -2.16 -12.80
C ARG A 342 -0.03 -0.94 -12.01
N GLN A 343 -0.28 -0.91 -10.69
CA GLN A 343 0.13 0.22 -9.85
C GLN A 343 1.65 0.44 -9.88
N ALA A 344 2.44 -0.65 -9.83
CA ALA A 344 3.89 -0.57 -9.96
C ALA A 344 4.34 -0.08 -11.35
N ALA A 345 3.71 -0.55 -12.42
CA ALA A 345 3.97 -0.08 -13.78
C ALA A 345 3.65 1.42 -13.92
N TYR A 346 2.57 1.91 -13.28
CA TYR A 346 2.21 3.32 -13.31
C TYR A 346 3.18 4.19 -12.52
N ALA A 347 3.63 3.73 -11.34
CA ALA A 347 4.68 4.42 -10.59
C ALA A 347 5.99 4.50 -11.40
N PHE A 348 6.33 3.43 -12.13
CA PHE A 348 7.46 3.43 -13.06
C PHE A 348 7.27 4.44 -14.21
N LEU A 349 6.09 4.50 -14.82
CA LEU A 349 5.76 5.51 -15.84
C LEU A 349 5.82 6.94 -15.27
N ASP A 350 5.32 7.16 -14.05
CA ASP A 350 5.33 8.45 -13.37
C ASP A 350 6.78 8.93 -13.19
N LYS A 351 7.68 8.06 -12.72
CA LYS A 351 9.13 8.32 -12.54
C LYS A 351 9.83 8.73 -13.84
N HIS A 352 9.40 8.21 -14.99
CA HIS A 352 10.13 8.32 -16.26
C HIS A 352 9.51 9.28 -17.28
N LEU A 353 8.20 9.52 -17.22
CA LEU A 353 7.49 10.38 -18.18
C LEU A 353 7.02 11.70 -17.59
N ARG A 354 6.74 11.79 -16.28
CA ARG A 354 6.39 13.10 -15.74
C ARG A 354 7.61 14.02 -15.82
N PRO A 355 7.42 15.31 -16.14
CA PRO A 355 8.53 16.24 -16.26
C PRO A 355 9.41 16.15 -15.01
N ARG A 356 10.71 15.85 -15.17
CA ARG A 356 11.67 16.17 -14.11
C ARG A 356 11.82 17.67 -14.11
N VAL A 357 10.97 18.36 -13.35
CA VAL A 357 10.98 19.81 -13.26
C VAL A 357 12.36 20.23 -12.76
N GLY A 358 13.14 20.90 -13.62
CA GLY A 358 14.31 21.67 -13.18
C GLY A 358 13.88 22.68 -12.11
N LYS A 359 14.71 22.91 -11.09
CA LYS A 359 14.42 23.72 -9.89
C LYS A 359 12.96 23.63 -9.44
N VAL A 360 12.60 22.52 -8.80
CA VAL A 360 11.40 22.44 -7.99
C VAL A 360 11.33 23.66 -7.06
N GLU A 361 10.33 24.52 -7.24
CA GLU A 361 10.17 25.74 -6.44
C GLU A 361 9.54 25.41 -5.09
N LEU A 362 10.36 24.81 -4.21
CA LEU A 362 9.96 24.37 -2.86
C LEU A 362 9.61 25.53 -1.90
N LYS A 363 9.72 26.79 -2.35
CA LYS A 363 9.34 27.98 -1.58
C LYS A 363 7.95 28.50 -1.92
N ARG A 364 7.36 28.07 -3.04
CA ARG A 364 6.03 28.54 -3.44
C ARG A 364 4.97 28.06 -2.44
N ASP A 365 4.23 29.02 -1.89
CA ASP A 365 3.17 28.82 -0.90
C ASP A 365 3.62 28.11 0.39
N LEU A 366 4.93 28.14 0.67
CA LEU A 366 5.52 27.75 1.95
C LEU A 366 5.20 28.82 2.99
N VAL A 367 4.38 28.47 3.97
CA VAL A 367 3.88 29.42 4.99
C VAL A 367 4.57 29.28 6.34
N ALA A 368 5.18 28.13 6.61
CA ALA A 368 6.02 27.94 7.78
C ALA A 368 7.12 26.92 7.49
N HIS A 369 8.30 27.16 8.07
CA HIS A 369 9.47 26.29 7.93
C HIS A 369 10.29 26.32 9.22
N TRP A 370 10.45 25.16 9.84
CA TRP A 370 11.34 24.93 10.98
C TRP A 370 12.45 23.96 10.55
N PRO A 371 13.63 24.47 10.17
CA PRO A 371 14.74 23.64 9.71
C PRO A 371 15.22 22.63 10.76
N VAL A 372 15.09 22.99 12.03
CA VAL A 372 15.50 22.17 13.19
C VAL A 372 14.38 22.22 14.23
N VAL A 373 14.02 21.06 14.77
CA VAL A 373 13.09 20.90 15.90
C VAL A 373 13.77 20.02 16.94
N ASP A 374 14.60 20.63 17.78
CA ASP A 374 15.39 19.96 18.82
C ASP A 374 14.56 19.59 20.07
N LYS A 375 13.44 20.29 20.27
CA LYS A 375 12.46 20.05 21.33
C LYS A 375 11.05 20.21 20.79
N ALA A 376 10.08 19.61 21.48
CA ALA A 376 8.68 19.82 21.18
C ALA A 376 8.31 21.31 21.24
N LEU A 377 7.52 21.78 20.28
CA LEU A 377 7.12 23.18 20.14
C LEU A 377 5.61 23.32 20.33
N GLU A 378 5.20 24.37 21.02
CA GLU A 378 3.82 24.83 21.05
C GLU A 378 3.76 26.27 20.53
N ILE A 379 3.01 26.47 19.44
CA ILE A 379 2.89 27.74 18.72
C ILE A 379 1.47 28.27 18.97
N PRO A 380 1.31 29.48 19.53
CA PRO A 380 0.00 30.06 19.77
C PRO A 380 -0.86 30.10 18.50
N ALA A 381 -2.17 29.86 18.63
CA ALA A 381 -3.08 29.76 17.48
C ALA A 381 -3.03 30.99 16.53
N LYS A 382 -2.85 32.19 17.09
CA LYS A 382 -2.72 33.45 16.33
C LYS A 382 -1.48 33.49 15.41
N ASP A 383 -0.44 32.72 15.74
CA ASP A 383 0.83 32.64 15.03
C ASP A 383 0.91 31.36 14.17
N ALA A 384 -0.03 30.43 14.34
CA ALA A 384 -0.12 29.21 13.57
C ALA A 384 -0.62 29.48 12.14
N PRO A 385 -0.16 28.70 11.13
CA PRO A 385 -0.72 28.74 9.79
C PRO A 385 -2.22 28.44 9.83
N GLN A 386 -3.06 29.43 9.57
CA GLN A 386 -4.51 29.23 9.40
C GLN A 386 -4.71 28.46 8.08
N LEU A 387 -4.93 27.14 8.17
CA LEU A 387 -5.06 26.25 7.01
C LEU A 387 -6.51 26.17 6.52
N GLY A 388 -7.48 26.40 7.41
CA GLY A 388 -8.89 26.43 7.11
C GLY A 388 -9.40 25.19 6.40
N SER A 389 -10.26 25.41 5.41
CA SER A 389 -10.84 24.37 4.57
C SER A 389 -10.04 24.09 3.29
N GLY A 390 -8.99 24.87 3.05
CA GLY A 390 -8.18 24.79 1.83
C GLY A 390 -7.32 23.54 1.75
N ASP A 391 -6.59 23.46 0.63
CA ASP A 391 -5.57 22.46 0.41
C ASP A 391 -4.30 22.80 1.19
N PHE A 392 -3.64 21.79 1.74
CA PHE A 392 -2.35 21.98 2.40
C PHE A 392 -1.49 20.73 2.36
N THR A 393 -0.19 20.95 2.60
CA THR A 393 0.80 19.89 2.76
C THR A 393 1.65 20.13 4.01
N LEU A 394 1.79 19.10 4.83
CA LEU A 394 2.74 19.02 5.93
C LEU A 394 3.89 18.10 5.48
N SER A 395 5.13 18.55 5.60
CA SER A 395 6.30 17.75 5.22
C SER A 395 7.36 17.86 6.29
N MET A 396 8.01 16.75 6.65
CA MET A 396 9.06 16.73 7.67
C MET A 396 9.91 15.49 7.56
N TRP A 397 11.10 15.53 8.14
CA TRP A 397 11.88 14.34 8.44
C TRP A 397 11.64 13.91 9.87
N ILE A 398 11.53 12.60 10.10
CA ILE A 398 11.41 12.04 11.44
C ILE A 398 12.36 10.87 11.64
N GLN A 399 12.76 10.67 12.89
CA GLN A 399 13.48 9.48 13.33
C GLN A 399 12.83 9.01 14.64
N SER A 400 12.24 7.82 14.66
CA SER A 400 11.73 7.24 15.92
C SER A 400 12.87 6.57 16.69
N GLU A 401 12.90 6.66 18.01
CA GLU A 401 13.87 5.89 18.81
C GLU A 401 13.48 4.40 18.89
N GLU A 402 14.48 3.50 18.92
CA GLU A 402 14.25 2.04 18.95
C GLU A 402 13.86 1.50 20.33
N ASN A 403 14.31 2.17 21.39
CA ASN A 403 14.02 1.72 22.74
C ASN A 403 12.52 1.95 23.00
N ALA A 404 11.74 0.89 22.88
CA ALA A 404 10.30 0.83 23.13
C ALA A 404 9.94 1.04 24.62
N ASP A 405 10.62 1.93 25.33
CA ASP A 405 10.31 2.31 26.70
C ASP A 405 9.19 3.36 26.76
N ARG A 406 9.03 4.16 25.69
CA ARG A 406 7.94 5.13 25.52
C ARG A 406 7.24 4.97 24.18
N LEU A 407 5.94 5.25 24.17
CA LEU A 407 5.17 5.27 22.94
C LEU A 407 5.41 6.57 22.17
N SER A 408 5.43 6.44 20.85
CA SER A 408 5.46 7.60 19.96
C SER A 408 4.08 8.28 19.94
N GLY A 409 4.09 9.61 19.91
CA GLY A 409 2.91 10.46 19.84
C GLY A 409 2.84 11.30 18.56
N ASP A 410 2.41 12.55 18.70
CA ASP A 410 2.13 13.42 17.57
C ASP A 410 3.41 14.00 16.93
N LEU A 411 3.46 13.96 15.60
CA LEU A 411 4.49 14.63 14.81
C LEU A 411 4.14 16.11 14.66
N MET A 412 2.89 16.39 14.29
CA MET A 412 2.34 17.73 14.17
C MET A 412 0.82 17.69 14.35
N SER A 413 0.27 18.54 15.20
CA SER A 413 -1.17 18.62 15.42
C SER A 413 -1.63 20.03 15.75
N GLN A 414 -2.83 20.38 15.30
CA GLN A 414 -3.54 21.56 15.80
C GLN A 414 -5.00 21.16 15.92
N TYR A 415 -5.44 20.90 17.15
CA TYR A 415 -6.75 20.30 17.41
C TYR A 415 -7.35 20.80 18.72
N ASP A 416 -8.65 21.11 18.67
CA ASP A 416 -9.47 21.48 19.82
C ASP A 416 -10.29 20.25 20.26
N PRO A 417 -10.02 19.68 21.45
CA PRO A 417 -10.69 18.48 21.93
C PRO A 417 -12.15 18.71 22.33
N VAL A 418 -12.53 19.95 22.66
CA VAL A 418 -13.92 20.29 23.02
C VAL A 418 -14.78 20.40 21.78
N LYS A 419 -14.28 21.08 20.75
CA LYS A 419 -14.99 21.24 19.46
C LYS A 419 -14.75 20.10 18.48
N ARG A 420 -13.81 19.20 18.80
CA ARG A 420 -13.34 18.10 17.94
C ARG A 420 -12.99 18.57 16.54
N ARG A 421 -12.16 19.62 16.51
CA ARG A 421 -11.85 20.35 15.28
C ARG A 421 -10.36 20.51 15.11
N GLY A 422 -9.86 20.13 13.93
CA GLY A 422 -8.49 20.36 13.53
C GLY A 422 -7.88 19.15 12.83
N PHE A 423 -6.57 18.98 12.95
CA PHE A 423 -5.85 17.88 12.32
C PHE A 423 -4.78 17.26 13.24
N HIS A 424 -4.45 16.00 12.94
CA HIS A 424 -3.39 15.24 13.57
C HIS A 424 -2.53 14.56 12.51
N LEU A 425 -1.21 14.67 12.63
CA LEU A 425 -0.24 13.79 11.99
C LEU A 425 0.55 13.10 13.09
N THR A 426 0.40 11.78 13.21
CA THR A 426 0.78 11.01 14.40
C THR A 426 1.56 9.76 14.00
N LEU A 427 2.59 9.42 14.77
CA LEU A 427 3.21 8.10 14.74
C LEU A 427 2.75 7.34 15.98
N LYS A 428 1.80 6.43 15.83
CA LYS A 428 1.03 5.88 16.95
C LYS A 428 1.36 4.42 17.24
N SER A 429 1.44 4.12 18.54
CA SER A 429 1.41 2.76 19.07
C SER A 429 0.28 2.66 20.09
N ASN A 430 -0.52 1.59 20.00
CA ASN A 430 -1.65 1.30 20.89
C ASN A 430 -1.42 -0.02 21.65
N PRO A 431 -0.43 -0.12 22.55
CA PRO A 431 -0.35 -1.21 23.51
C PRO A 431 -1.38 -0.98 24.61
N GLY A 432 -2.11 -2.01 25.04
CA GLY A 432 -3.06 -1.89 26.16
C GLY A 432 -4.52 -1.92 25.79
N ALA A 433 -4.86 -2.15 24.52
CA ALA A 433 -6.17 -2.72 24.19
C ALA A 433 -6.35 -4.01 25.00
N THR A 434 -7.59 -4.34 25.39
CA THR A 434 -7.86 -5.51 26.25
C THR A 434 -7.10 -6.73 25.74
N THR A 435 -6.18 -7.23 26.57
CA THR A 435 -5.29 -8.39 26.34
C THR A 435 -4.35 -8.34 25.13
N ASN A 436 -4.17 -7.19 24.45
CA ASN A 436 -3.47 -7.10 23.15
C ASN A 436 -2.67 -5.81 22.93
N GLN A 437 -1.73 -5.86 21.99
CA GLN A 437 -1.13 -4.68 21.36
C GLN A 437 -1.73 -4.49 19.96
N ALA A 438 -2.58 -3.47 19.80
CA ALA A 438 -3.37 -3.30 18.58
C ALA A 438 -2.55 -2.81 17.37
N ASN A 439 -1.47 -2.06 17.59
CA ASN A 439 -0.54 -1.65 16.54
C ASN A 439 0.82 -1.23 17.10
N TRP A 440 1.81 -1.06 16.21
CA TRP A 440 3.17 -0.67 16.56
C TRP A 440 3.75 0.34 15.56
N ARG A 441 3.86 1.62 15.95
CA ARG A 441 4.46 2.72 15.16
C ARG A 441 3.81 2.92 13.79
N HIS A 442 2.49 3.00 13.74
CA HIS A 442 1.74 3.27 12.51
C HIS A 442 1.59 4.77 12.30
N LEU A 443 1.80 5.22 11.06
CA LEU A 443 1.60 6.62 10.69
C LEU A 443 0.11 6.88 10.43
N GLN A 444 -0.42 7.97 10.98
CA GLN A 444 -1.82 8.37 10.82
C GLN A 444 -1.90 9.86 10.48
N PHE A 445 -2.75 10.22 9.52
CA PHE A 445 -3.10 11.60 9.22
C PHE A 445 -4.62 11.74 9.21
N GLY A 446 -5.14 12.53 10.16
CA GLY A 446 -6.56 12.71 10.38
C GLY A 446 -6.97 14.18 10.46
N ILE A 447 -8.21 14.44 10.06
CA ILE A 447 -8.89 15.73 10.24
C ILE A 447 -10.26 15.49 10.87
N ASP A 448 -10.74 16.42 11.68
CA ASP A 448 -12.11 16.38 12.21
C ASP A 448 -12.74 17.77 12.29
N GLU A 449 -14.06 17.78 12.29
CA GLU A 449 -14.92 18.93 12.56
C GLU A 449 -16.21 18.45 13.24
N ASP A 450 -16.03 17.69 14.32
CA ASP A 450 -17.04 16.94 15.05
C ASP A 450 -17.95 16.04 14.19
N ARG A 451 -17.38 15.32 13.21
CA ARG A 451 -18.15 14.45 12.31
C ARG A 451 -17.96 12.98 12.65
N THR A 452 -18.99 12.18 12.42
CA THR A 452 -18.92 10.73 12.68
C THR A 452 -19.63 9.95 11.58
N SER A 453 -19.16 8.73 11.32
CA SER A 453 -19.93 7.75 10.56
C SER A 453 -20.96 7.04 11.46
N GLU A 454 -21.90 6.35 10.84
CA GLU A 454 -22.63 5.27 11.52
C GLU A 454 -21.69 4.09 11.80
N TRP A 455 -22.07 3.24 12.76
CA TRP A 455 -21.40 1.95 12.99
C TRP A 455 -21.79 0.96 11.90
N ARG A 456 -20.79 0.34 11.27
CA ARG A 456 -20.99 -0.63 10.18
C ARG A 456 -20.63 -2.04 10.64
N ASP A 457 -21.56 -2.98 10.46
CA ASP A 457 -21.29 -4.42 10.66
C ASP A 457 -20.25 -4.89 9.65
N CYS A 458 -19.15 -5.46 10.15
CA CYS A 458 -18.05 -6.02 9.37
C CYS A 458 -18.03 -7.54 9.45
N GLY A 459 -19.17 -8.17 9.77
CA GLY A 459 -19.33 -9.61 9.81
C GLY A 459 -18.74 -10.25 11.06
N ARG A 460 -18.79 -11.59 11.05
CA ARG A 460 -18.26 -12.45 12.11
C ARG A 460 -17.12 -13.30 11.53
N PRO A 461 -15.91 -13.26 12.09
CA PRO A 461 -14.83 -14.15 11.66
C PRO A 461 -15.18 -15.60 12.04
N GLY A 462 -15.34 -16.47 11.05
CA GLY A 462 -15.68 -17.89 11.27
C GLY A 462 -16.89 -18.13 12.18
N ASN A 463 -16.72 -19.05 13.13
CA ASN A 463 -17.72 -19.36 14.15
C ASN A 463 -17.46 -18.65 15.48
N ALA A 464 -16.70 -17.56 15.47
CA ALA A 464 -16.30 -16.85 16.68
C ALA A 464 -17.50 -16.55 17.59
N THR A 465 -17.40 -16.93 18.86
CA THR A 465 -18.26 -16.40 19.93
C THR A 465 -17.79 -15.00 20.34
N LEU A 466 -16.48 -14.75 20.21
CA LEU A 466 -15.88 -13.42 20.25
C LEU A 466 -14.61 -13.40 19.40
N ALA A 467 -14.30 -12.23 18.83
CA ALA A 467 -12.93 -11.90 18.49
C ALA A 467 -12.25 -11.32 19.74
N PHE A 468 -11.37 -12.12 20.32
CA PHE A 468 -10.72 -11.87 21.60
C PHE A 468 -9.69 -10.73 21.50
N GLY A 469 -8.89 -10.76 20.45
CA GLY A 469 -7.85 -9.77 20.18
C GLY A 469 -7.92 -9.24 18.76
N LEU A 470 -7.60 -7.96 18.61
CA LEU A 470 -7.49 -7.28 17.32
C LEU A 470 -6.09 -6.64 17.22
N ALA A 471 -5.40 -6.87 16.11
CA ALA A 471 -4.11 -6.27 15.84
C ALA A 471 -3.94 -5.95 14.35
N VAL A 472 -3.21 -4.89 14.03
CA VAL A 472 -2.87 -4.54 12.65
C VAL A 472 -1.42 -4.92 12.36
N HIS A 473 -1.22 -5.68 11.29
CA HIS A 473 0.09 -6.16 10.85
C HIS A 473 0.17 -6.12 9.32
N GLU A 474 1.27 -5.57 8.78
CA GLU A 474 1.51 -5.46 7.34
C GLU A 474 0.30 -4.87 6.56
N GLY A 475 -0.27 -3.80 7.10
CA GLY A 475 -1.37 -3.09 6.46
C GLY A 475 -2.74 -3.79 6.55
N ALA A 476 -2.88 -4.88 7.30
CA ALA A 476 -4.16 -5.60 7.44
C ALA A 476 -4.58 -5.75 8.91
N LEU A 477 -5.89 -5.74 9.16
CA LEU A 477 -6.46 -6.06 10.47
C LEU A 477 -6.57 -7.58 10.65
N TYR A 478 -6.13 -8.07 11.81
CA TYR A 478 -6.22 -9.45 12.23
C TYR A 478 -7.08 -9.59 13.49
N ALA A 479 -7.83 -10.69 13.57
CA ALA A 479 -8.69 -11.03 14.69
C ALA A 479 -8.38 -12.44 15.21
N GLY A 480 -7.99 -12.56 16.47
CA GLY A 480 -7.90 -13.84 17.18
C GLY A 480 -9.26 -14.22 17.75
N THR A 481 -9.75 -15.42 17.47
CA THR A 481 -11.13 -15.83 17.83
C THR A 481 -11.15 -16.81 19.00
N CYS A 482 -12.34 -16.94 19.59
CA CYS A 482 -12.70 -18.04 20.47
C CYS A 482 -13.88 -18.82 19.88
N GLU A 483 -13.68 -20.11 19.66
CA GLU A 483 -14.64 -21.04 19.04
C GLU A 483 -14.76 -22.27 19.97
N PRO A 484 -15.82 -22.33 20.79
CA PRO A 484 -15.88 -23.21 21.96
C PRO A 484 -16.44 -24.62 21.69
N GLY A 485 -16.86 -24.92 20.46
CA GLY A 485 -17.39 -26.23 20.10
C GLY A 485 -16.37 -27.35 20.32
N LYS A 486 -16.84 -28.57 20.54
CA LYS A 486 -16.01 -29.74 20.89
C LYS A 486 -14.81 -29.97 19.97
N ASN A 487 -14.99 -29.72 18.67
CA ASN A 487 -13.97 -29.90 17.64
C ASN A 487 -13.48 -28.57 17.03
N GLU A 488 -13.90 -27.44 17.59
CA GLU A 488 -13.48 -26.11 17.17
C GLU A 488 -12.23 -25.70 17.93
N SER A 489 -11.42 -24.81 17.36
CA SER A 489 -10.25 -24.21 18.01
C SER A 489 -10.20 -22.71 17.72
N GLY A 490 -9.38 -21.97 18.45
CA GLY A 490 -9.17 -20.55 18.16
C GLY A 490 -8.45 -20.37 16.83
N HIS A 491 -8.93 -19.48 15.99
CA HIS A 491 -8.32 -19.12 14.72
C HIS A 491 -7.81 -17.68 14.74
N VAL A 492 -6.94 -17.36 13.79
CA VAL A 492 -6.65 -15.98 13.42
C VAL A 492 -7.26 -15.72 12.05
N TYR A 493 -8.00 -14.63 11.91
CA TYR A 493 -8.55 -14.20 10.63
C TYR A 493 -8.01 -12.84 10.24
N ARG A 494 -7.77 -12.62 8.95
CA ARG A 494 -7.43 -11.32 8.36
C ARG A 494 -8.67 -10.69 7.72
N HIS A 495 -8.92 -9.41 7.95
CA HIS A 495 -10.01 -8.68 7.30
C HIS A 495 -9.74 -8.55 5.79
N GLY A 496 -10.72 -8.94 4.97
CA GLY A 496 -10.65 -8.88 3.51
C GLY A 496 -11.38 -7.69 2.89
N GLY A 497 -11.91 -6.78 3.72
CA GLY A 497 -12.83 -5.71 3.31
C GLY A 497 -14.30 -6.09 3.48
N GLY A 498 -15.16 -5.09 3.69
CA GLY A 498 -16.59 -5.33 3.92
C GLY A 498 -16.83 -6.20 5.15
N ASP A 499 -17.54 -7.30 4.97
CA ASP A 499 -17.86 -8.34 5.95
C ASP A 499 -17.00 -9.63 5.80
N LEU A 500 -16.02 -9.62 4.89
CA LEU A 500 -15.17 -10.78 4.59
C LEU A 500 -14.03 -10.93 5.60
N TRP A 501 -13.86 -12.15 6.11
CA TRP A 501 -12.74 -12.57 6.95
C TRP A 501 -12.05 -13.78 6.35
N ILE A 502 -10.74 -13.65 6.10
CA ILE A 502 -9.90 -14.68 5.49
C ILE A 502 -9.23 -15.47 6.62
N ASP A 503 -9.46 -16.78 6.68
CA ASP A 503 -8.86 -17.65 7.69
C ASP A 503 -7.33 -17.75 7.50
N CYS A 504 -6.58 -17.36 8.53
CA CYS A 504 -5.13 -17.47 8.61
C CYS A 504 -4.69 -18.69 9.44
N GLY A 505 -5.60 -19.64 9.66
CA GLY A 505 -5.36 -20.90 10.35
C GLY A 505 -5.48 -20.79 11.87
N SER A 506 -5.43 -21.97 12.49
CA SER A 506 -5.49 -22.15 13.93
C SER A 506 -4.10 -22.47 14.47
N PRO A 507 -3.49 -21.57 15.27
CA PRO A 507 -2.14 -21.78 15.79
C PRO A 507 -2.04 -22.96 16.77
N ASP A 508 -3.13 -23.27 17.47
CA ASP A 508 -3.20 -24.28 18.53
C ASP A 508 -4.57 -24.98 18.53
N LYS A 509 -4.68 -26.11 19.24
CA LYS A 509 -5.94 -26.85 19.41
C LYS A 509 -6.82 -26.34 20.56
N SER A 510 -6.33 -25.39 21.35
CA SER A 510 -7.15 -24.70 22.35
C SER A 510 -8.25 -23.87 21.70
N ASN A 511 -9.31 -23.57 22.47
CA ASN A 511 -10.52 -22.95 21.93
C ASN A 511 -10.34 -21.48 21.55
N SER A 512 -9.20 -20.84 21.86
CA SER A 512 -9.03 -19.41 21.63
C SER A 512 -7.61 -18.96 21.32
N VAL A 513 -7.52 -17.91 20.49
CA VAL A 513 -6.35 -17.03 20.38
C VAL A 513 -6.66 -15.78 21.19
N THR A 514 -6.04 -15.65 22.36
CA THR A 514 -6.40 -14.66 23.39
C THR A 514 -5.60 -13.36 23.34
N ALA A 515 -4.43 -13.38 22.69
CA ALA A 515 -3.54 -12.23 22.60
C ALA A 515 -2.82 -12.17 21.25
N LEU A 516 -2.54 -10.96 20.79
CA LEU A 516 -1.86 -10.60 19.56
C LEU A 516 -0.92 -9.42 19.84
N ALA A 517 0.27 -9.48 19.25
CA ALA A 517 1.22 -8.37 19.25
C ALA A 517 2.12 -8.42 18.01
N VAL A 518 2.65 -7.27 17.61
CA VAL A 518 3.63 -7.18 16.52
C VAL A 518 5.00 -6.92 17.12
N HIS A 519 5.92 -7.86 16.93
CA HIS A 519 7.31 -7.76 17.41
C HIS A 519 8.27 -8.06 16.26
N HIS A 520 9.26 -7.19 16.08
CA HIS A 520 10.24 -7.28 14.98
C HIS A 520 9.62 -7.53 13.59
N GLY A 521 8.52 -6.81 13.30
CA GLY A 521 7.82 -6.90 12.02
C GLY A 521 7.07 -8.21 11.80
N LYS A 522 6.84 -9.02 12.84
CA LYS A 522 6.08 -10.28 12.78
C LYS A 522 4.90 -10.26 13.74
N LEU A 523 3.79 -10.87 13.32
CA LEU A 523 2.63 -11.08 14.18
C LEU A 523 2.84 -12.30 15.08
N TYR A 524 2.65 -12.11 16.39
CA TYR A 524 2.65 -13.16 17.40
C TYR A 524 1.24 -13.36 17.96
N ALA A 525 0.90 -14.61 18.25
CA ALA A 525 -0.40 -15.03 18.78
C ALA A 525 -0.24 -15.86 20.05
N GLY A 526 -0.83 -15.40 21.15
CA GLY A 526 -1.00 -16.16 22.39
C GLY A 526 -2.30 -16.95 22.36
N THR A 527 -2.24 -18.20 22.82
CA THR A 527 -3.37 -19.15 22.76
C THR A 527 -3.82 -19.56 24.15
N GLY A 528 -5.04 -20.06 24.28
CA GLY A 528 -5.56 -20.42 25.58
C GLY A 528 -6.88 -21.17 25.57
N LYS A 529 -7.14 -21.88 26.67
CA LYS A 529 -8.48 -22.35 26.99
C LYS A 529 -9.26 -21.24 27.69
N TYR A 530 -9.98 -20.43 26.93
CA TYR A 530 -10.85 -19.42 27.52
C TYR A 530 -12.08 -20.06 28.19
N ARG A 531 -12.40 -19.58 29.39
CA ARG A 531 -13.49 -20.07 30.25
C ARG A 531 -14.71 -19.14 30.10
N LEU A 532 -15.71 -19.60 29.35
CA LEU A 532 -16.88 -18.79 28.97
C LEU A 532 -17.87 -18.57 30.12
N GLY A 533 -17.82 -19.41 31.15
CA GLY A 533 -18.66 -19.29 32.34
C GLY A 533 -18.42 -18.01 33.11
N GLY A 534 -17.20 -17.44 33.03
CA GLY A 534 -16.89 -16.09 33.56
C GLY A 534 -17.74 -14.98 32.92
N SER A 535 -18.24 -15.21 31.70
CA SER A 535 -19.17 -14.33 30.99
C SER A 535 -20.63 -14.81 31.07
N SER A 536 -20.96 -15.72 32.00
CA SER A 536 -22.32 -16.30 32.14
C SER A 536 -22.85 -16.97 30.87
N LEU A 537 -21.95 -17.54 30.07
CA LEU A 537 -22.26 -18.34 28.89
C LEU A 537 -22.04 -19.82 29.18
N LYS A 538 -22.55 -20.70 28.31
CA LYS A 538 -22.25 -22.14 28.37
C LYS A 538 -20.73 -22.32 28.26
N GLU A 539 -20.16 -23.18 29.12
CA GLU A 539 -18.74 -23.48 29.05
C GLU A 539 -18.34 -24.18 27.76
N SER A 540 -17.07 -24.00 27.40
CA SER A 540 -16.46 -24.60 26.22
C SER A 540 -16.49 -26.13 26.29
N GLU A 541 -16.96 -26.77 25.21
CA GLU A 541 -16.91 -28.22 25.05
C GLU A 541 -15.48 -28.67 24.68
N ASN A 542 -14.70 -27.79 24.04
CA ASN A 542 -13.26 -28.01 23.89
C ASN A 542 -12.55 -27.81 25.24
N THR A 543 -11.89 -28.88 25.70
CA THR A 543 -11.14 -28.93 26.97
C THR A 543 -9.64 -28.77 26.82
N THR A 544 -9.13 -28.59 25.60
CA THR A 544 -7.71 -28.47 25.30
C THR A 544 -7.14 -27.19 25.89
N LEU A 545 -6.09 -27.32 26.70
CA LEU A 545 -5.36 -26.18 27.26
C LEU A 545 -4.52 -25.49 26.19
N GLY A 546 -4.23 -24.20 26.38
CA GLY A 546 -3.28 -23.45 25.55
C GLY A 546 -2.08 -22.98 26.40
N GLY A 547 -1.85 -21.66 26.43
CA GLY A 547 -0.69 -21.07 27.11
C GLY A 547 0.58 -21.11 26.25
N ARG A 548 0.42 -21.23 24.94
CA ARG A 548 1.51 -21.21 23.96
C ARG A 548 1.50 -19.93 23.17
N VAL A 549 2.67 -19.53 22.68
CA VAL A 549 2.82 -18.40 21.77
C VAL A 549 3.29 -18.90 20.41
N PHE A 550 2.76 -18.33 19.34
CA PHE A 550 3.10 -18.68 17.96
C PHE A 550 3.45 -17.43 17.16
N ARG A 551 4.28 -17.59 16.13
CA ARG A 551 4.59 -16.54 15.15
C ARG A 551 4.01 -16.86 13.79
N TYR A 552 3.40 -15.88 13.15
CA TYR A 552 2.80 -16.02 11.83
C TYR A 552 3.85 -16.03 10.71
N GLU A 553 3.72 -16.95 9.75
CA GLU A 553 4.61 -17.07 8.57
C GLU A 553 3.85 -16.88 7.23
N GLY A 554 2.57 -16.48 7.27
CA GLY A 554 1.76 -16.27 6.08
C GLY A 554 0.83 -17.45 5.74
N GLY A 555 -0.24 -17.15 5.01
CA GLY A 555 -1.28 -18.12 4.67
C GLY A 555 -1.94 -18.66 5.94
N THR A 556 -1.83 -19.97 6.16
CA THR A 556 -2.35 -20.65 7.37
C THR A 556 -1.24 -21.16 8.29
N ARG A 557 0.01 -20.70 8.09
CA ARG A 557 1.19 -21.25 8.75
C ARG A 557 1.60 -20.46 9.99
N TRP A 558 1.85 -21.20 11.06
CA TRP A 558 2.30 -20.71 12.35
C TRP A 558 3.52 -21.50 12.83
N VAL A 559 4.48 -20.81 13.42
CA VAL A 559 5.67 -21.39 14.06
C VAL A 559 5.47 -21.35 15.57
N ASP A 560 5.65 -22.48 16.22
CA ASP A 560 5.58 -22.62 17.68
C ASP A 560 6.75 -21.87 18.34
N CYS A 561 6.43 -20.86 19.14
CA CYS A 561 7.38 -20.07 19.91
C CYS A 561 7.44 -20.48 21.38
N GLY A 562 6.91 -21.64 21.75
CA GLY A 562 7.07 -22.25 23.06
C GLY A 562 5.83 -22.17 23.95
N GLN A 563 5.81 -23.06 24.94
CA GLN A 563 4.83 -23.12 26.01
C GLN A 563 5.27 -22.22 27.18
N LEU A 564 4.37 -21.38 27.68
CA LEU A 564 4.60 -20.63 28.91
C LEU A 564 4.45 -21.58 30.13
N PRO A 565 5.39 -21.57 31.09
CA PRO A 565 5.32 -22.40 32.29
C PRO A 565 3.99 -22.25 33.04
N GLU A 566 3.39 -23.37 33.43
CA GLU A 566 2.16 -23.46 34.26
C GLU A 566 0.98 -22.60 33.77
N THR A 567 0.95 -22.29 32.47
CA THR A 567 -0.05 -21.39 31.88
C THR A 567 -1.00 -22.17 30.99
N GLU A 568 -2.30 -22.06 31.23
CA GLU A 568 -3.34 -22.67 30.39
C GLU A 568 -3.93 -21.71 29.34
N ALA A 569 -3.71 -20.41 29.52
CA ALA A 569 -4.16 -19.36 28.60
C ALA A 569 -3.27 -18.12 28.75
N VAL A 570 -2.78 -17.60 27.62
CA VAL A 570 -2.03 -16.34 27.59
C VAL A 570 -2.97 -15.17 27.90
N GLY A 571 -2.61 -14.33 28.87
CA GLY A 571 -3.40 -13.19 29.32
C GLY A 571 -3.18 -11.93 28.50
N GLY A 572 -1.95 -11.64 28.11
CA GLY A 572 -1.62 -10.51 27.25
C GLY A 572 -0.24 -10.63 26.64
N LEU A 573 -0.03 -9.93 25.52
CA LEU A 573 1.27 -9.76 24.87
C LEU A 573 1.60 -8.27 24.78
N VAL A 574 2.84 -7.90 25.09
CA VAL A 574 3.31 -6.52 24.99
C VAL A 574 4.77 -6.46 24.58
N VAL A 575 5.12 -5.47 23.75
CA VAL A 575 6.51 -5.16 23.43
C VAL A 575 6.98 -4.01 24.32
N PHE A 576 8.10 -4.22 25.01
CA PHE A 576 8.72 -3.22 25.88
C PHE A 576 10.24 -3.34 25.80
N LYS A 577 10.94 -2.22 25.61
CA LYS A 577 12.41 -2.20 25.44
C LYS A 577 12.90 -3.27 24.44
N ASP A 578 12.21 -3.34 23.30
CA ASP A 578 12.46 -4.26 22.19
C ASP A 578 12.35 -5.77 22.51
N GLN A 579 11.75 -6.11 23.65
CA GLN A 579 11.49 -7.49 24.07
C GLN A 579 10.00 -7.77 24.07
N LEU A 580 9.63 -9.00 23.72
CA LEU A 580 8.25 -9.49 23.82
C LEU A 580 8.02 -10.09 25.22
N TYR A 581 6.96 -9.64 25.87
CA TYR A 581 6.51 -10.13 27.16
C TYR A 581 5.13 -10.77 27.04
N ALA A 582 4.88 -11.77 27.88
CA ALA A 582 3.60 -12.46 27.99
C ALA A 582 3.17 -12.59 29.45
N SER A 583 1.86 -12.69 29.68
CA SER A 583 1.29 -13.00 31.00
C SER A 583 0.34 -14.19 30.95
N SER A 584 -0.05 -14.70 32.13
CA SER A 584 -1.08 -15.73 32.30
C SER A 584 -2.46 -15.11 32.55
N LEU A 585 -3.51 -15.64 31.90
CA LEU A 585 -4.91 -15.19 32.11
C LEU A 585 -5.54 -15.71 33.41
N PHE A 586 -5.08 -16.88 33.87
CA PHE A 586 -5.62 -17.57 35.04
C PHE A 586 -4.50 -17.90 36.03
N LYS A 587 -4.86 -18.24 37.27
CA LYS A 587 -3.89 -18.69 38.27
C LYS A 587 -3.30 -20.06 37.86
N PRO A 588 -2.01 -20.34 38.15
CA PRO A 588 -1.06 -19.50 38.89
C PRO A 588 -0.65 -18.26 38.08
N ALA A 589 -0.38 -17.15 38.77
CA ALA A 589 0.01 -15.92 38.10
C ALA A 589 1.42 -16.06 37.50
N GLY A 590 1.57 -15.71 36.23
CA GLY A 590 2.80 -15.79 35.47
C GLY A 590 3.04 -14.53 34.64
N PHE A 591 4.32 -14.16 34.54
CA PHE A 591 4.82 -13.10 33.68
C PHE A 591 6.15 -13.55 33.09
N PHE A 592 6.31 -13.40 31.77
CA PHE A 592 7.37 -14.07 31.03
C PHE A 592 7.99 -13.12 30.01
N ARG A 593 9.29 -13.29 29.76
CA ARG A 593 10.01 -12.63 28.65
C ARG A 593 10.44 -13.65 27.62
N TYR A 594 10.23 -13.35 26.36
CA TYR A 594 10.66 -14.18 25.24
C TYR A 594 12.18 -14.06 25.02
N GLU A 595 12.86 -15.20 24.87
CA GLU A 595 14.33 -15.26 24.65
C GLU A 595 14.70 -15.71 23.23
N GLY A 596 13.70 -15.77 22.33
CA GLY A 596 13.84 -16.30 20.99
C GLY A 596 13.56 -17.80 20.87
N GLU A 597 13.31 -18.22 19.63
CA GLU A 597 12.94 -19.58 19.25
C GLU A 597 11.71 -20.10 20.02
N SER A 598 11.92 -20.95 21.03
CA SER A 598 10.85 -21.55 21.85
C SER A 598 11.03 -21.28 23.35
N ARG A 599 11.94 -20.37 23.72
CA ARG A 599 12.37 -20.16 25.11
C ARG A 599 11.72 -18.94 25.75
N TRP A 600 11.30 -19.10 26.99
CA TRP A 600 10.70 -18.07 27.83
C TRP A 600 11.33 -18.07 29.22
N THR A 601 11.64 -16.89 29.74
CA THR A 601 12.11 -16.69 31.10
C THR A 601 10.95 -16.26 31.99
N THR A 602 10.69 -17.00 33.07
CA THR A 602 9.74 -16.58 34.12
C THR A 602 10.33 -15.40 34.89
N LEU A 603 9.54 -14.33 34.99
CA LEU A 603 9.85 -13.12 35.73
C LEU A 603 8.99 -13.04 37.00
N PRO A 604 9.39 -12.22 37.98
CA PRO A 604 8.56 -11.96 39.16
C PRO A 604 7.19 -11.43 38.75
N VAL A 605 6.17 -11.80 39.53
CA VAL A 605 4.83 -11.20 39.48
C VAL A 605 4.59 -10.34 40.72
N PRO A 606 3.69 -9.35 40.67
CA PRO A 606 3.35 -8.56 41.86
C PRO A 606 2.85 -9.45 43.00
N GLN A 607 3.12 -9.02 44.22
CA GLN A 607 2.67 -9.69 45.45
C GLN A 607 1.72 -8.76 46.19
N GLY A 608 0.63 -9.30 46.75
CA GLY A 608 -0.32 -8.53 47.54
C GLY A 608 -1.34 -9.39 48.28
N PRO A 609 -2.19 -8.82 49.13
CA PRO A 609 -3.14 -9.57 49.95
C PRO A 609 -4.22 -10.23 49.08
N ASP A 610 -4.48 -11.53 49.23
CA ASP A 610 -5.63 -12.19 48.61
C ASP A 610 -6.93 -11.60 49.15
N LEU A 611 -7.90 -11.37 48.26
CA LEU A 611 -9.17 -10.73 48.64
C LEU A 611 -9.94 -11.50 49.73
N LYS A 612 -9.79 -12.82 49.77
CA LYS A 612 -10.52 -13.67 50.74
C LYS A 612 -9.69 -13.96 51.98
N THR A 613 -8.43 -14.36 51.81
CA THR A 613 -7.60 -14.83 52.94
C THR A 613 -6.80 -13.70 53.58
N GLN A 614 -6.64 -12.56 52.91
CA GLN A 614 -5.75 -11.45 53.28
C GLN A 614 -4.26 -11.82 53.35
N GLU A 615 -3.90 -13.08 53.08
CA GLU A 615 -2.52 -13.53 53.00
C GLU A 615 -1.84 -12.97 51.75
N ALA A 616 -0.56 -12.62 51.87
CA ALA A 616 0.23 -12.15 50.75
C ALA A 616 0.45 -13.30 49.75
N GLY A 617 0.14 -13.03 48.48
CA GLY A 617 0.34 -13.99 47.41
C GLY A 617 0.47 -13.34 46.04
N PRO A 618 0.78 -14.14 45.02
CA PRO A 618 1.03 -13.66 43.67
C PRO A 618 -0.25 -13.12 43.01
N LYS A 619 -0.10 -12.04 42.25
CA LYS A 619 -1.17 -11.35 41.53
C LYS A 619 -1.02 -11.51 40.03
N ARG A 620 -2.13 -11.83 39.36
CA ARG A 620 -2.18 -11.87 37.89
C ARG A 620 -2.01 -10.47 37.33
N VAL A 621 -1.28 -10.41 36.21
CA VAL A 621 -1.08 -9.24 35.37
C VAL A 621 -1.75 -9.51 34.03
N GLU A 622 -2.81 -8.80 33.71
CA GLU A 622 -3.75 -9.20 32.66
C GLU A 622 -3.57 -8.35 31.40
N ALA A 623 -4.29 -7.22 31.30
CA ALA A 623 -4.03 -6.25 30.25
C ALA A 623 -2.69 -5.56 30.52
N LEU A 624 -1.85 -5.45 29.48
CA LEU A 624 -0.51 -4.88 29.56
C LEU A 624 -0.41 -3.69 28.61
N THR A 625 0.18 -2.59 29.08
CA THR A 625 0.51 -1.43 28.24
C THR A 625 1.89 -0.89 28.60
N VAL A 626 2.44 0.00 27.78
CA VAL A 626 3.69 0.70 28.06
C VAL A 626 3.39 2.17 28.21
N HIS A 627 3.82 2.78 29.31
CA HIS A 627 3.68 4.21 29.55
C HIS A 627 4.90 4.71 30.33
N ASP A 628 5.45 5.85 29.93
CA ASP A 628 6.54 6.55 30.62
C ASP A 628 7.73 5.70 31.09
N GLY A 629 8.15 4.72 30.28
CA GLY A 629 9.30 3.88 30.60
C GLY A 629 9.00 2.61 31.39
N PHE A 630 7.72 2.28 31.61
CA PHE A 630 7.28 1.11 32.38
C PHE A 630 6.24 0.30 31.61
N ILE A 631 6.17 -1.00 31.89
CA ILE A 631 4.97 -1.79 31.61
C ILE A 631 3.97 -1.53 32.72
N TYR A 632 2.76 -1.11 32.40
CA TYR A 632 1.63 -1.09 33.33
C TYR A 632 0.75 -2.32 33.09
N ALA A 633 0.29 -2.92 34.19
CA ALA A 633 -0.53 -4.10 34.18
C ALA A 633 -1.80 -3.91 35.01
N SER A 634 -2.92 -4.32 34.42
CA SER A 634 -4.18 -4.47 35.14
C SER A 634 -4.15 -5.77 35.94
N SER A 635 -5.03 -5.90 36.93
CA SER A 635 -5.13 -7.10 37.74
C SER A 635 -6.58 -7.46 38.05
N TYR A 636 -6.89 -8.74 37.92
CA TYR A 636 -8.16 -9.32 38.36
C TYR A 636 -8.15 -9.73 39.85
N ASP A 637 -7.04 -9.49 40.55
CA ASP A 637 -6.81 -9.94 41.92
C ASP A 637 -6.76 -8.78 42.92
N GLY A 638 -7.82 -7.96 42.94
CA GLY A 638 -8.00 -6.88 43.92
C GLY A 638 -8.17 -5.49 43.34
N GLY A 639 -8.22 -5.33 42.01
CA GLY A 639 -8.50 -4.04 41.37
C GLY A 639 -7.33 -3.07 41.46
N HIS A 640 -6.12 -3.58 41.66
CA HIS A 640 -4.90 -2.80 41.63
C HIS A 640 -4.37 -2.63 40.20
N VAL A 641 -3.54 -1.62 40.01
CA VAL A 641 -2.66 -1.47 38.84
C VAL A 641 -1.23 -1.59 39.32
N HIS A 642 -0.38 -2.27 38.56
CA HIS A 642 1.05 -2.40 38.89
C HIS A 642 1.90 -1.91 37.73
N ARG A 643 3.09 -1.37 38.01
CA ARG A 643 4.07 -1.01 36.98
C ARG A 643 5.38 -1.76 37.14
N PHE A 644 6.01 -2.11 36.02
CA PHE A 644 7.27 -2.85 35.93
C PHE A 644 8.33 -2.05 35.18
N ASP A 645 9.50 -1.89 35.79
CA ASP A 645 10.61 -1.09 35.26
C ASP A 645 11.58 -1.86 34.34
N GLY A 646 11.35 -3.18 34.20
CA GLY A 646 12.27 -4.12 33.57
C GLY A 646 12.85 -5.15 34.54
N LYS A 647 12.69 -4.95 35.86
CA LYS A 647 13.23 -5.81 36.92
C LYS A 647 12.25 -6.08 38.04
N THR A 648 11.55 -5.06 38.52
CA THR A 648 10.68 -5.13 39.71
C THR A 648 9.32 -4.50 39.46
N TRP A 649 8.31 -5.01 40.17
CA TRP A 649 6.96 -4.46 40.19
C TRP A 649 6.78 -3.45 41.32
N THR A 650 6.08 -2.36 41.04
CA THR A 650 5.56 -1.38 42.01
C THR A 650 4.04 -1.39 41.96
N ASP A 651 3.38 -1.51 43.11
CA ASP A 651 1.93 -1.33 43.23
C ASP A 651 1.57 0.14 43.06
N CYS A 652 0.70 0.45 42.10
CA CYS A 652 0.19 1.79 41.84
C CYS A 652 -1.13 2.08 42.57
N GLY A 653 -1.57 1.18 43.45
CA GLY A 653 -2.74 1.33 44.30
C GLY A 653 -3.99 0.65 43.74
N GLN A 654 -4.95 0.42 44.64
CA GLN A 654 -6.29 -0.05 44.30
C GLN A 654 -7.10 1.06 43.64
N ILE A 655 -7.83 0.73 42.57
CA ILE A 655 -8.63 1.69 41.82
C ILE A 655 -10.03 1.81 42.42
N GLY A 656 -10.22 2.77 43.33
CA GLY A 656 -11.46 2.91 44.10
C GLY A 656 -11.78 1.62 44.86
N ASP A 657 -13.07 1.27 44.95
CA ASP A 657 -13.53 0.04 45.63
C ASP A 657 -13.65 -1.16 44.68
N ASN A 658 -12.97 -1.10 43.53
CA ASN A 658 -13.05 -2.14 42.50
C ASN A 658 -12.23 -3.37 42.88
N THR A 659 -12.63 -4.52 42.34
CA THR A 659 -11.93 -5.79 42.55
C THR A 659 -11.13 -6.22 41.34
N GLN A 660 -11.33 -5.57 40.19
CA GLN A 660 -10.65 -5.90 38.93
C GLN A 660 -10.44 -4.65 38.07
N THR A 661 -9.32 -4.61 37.36
CA THR A 661 -8.98 -3.63 36.31
C THR A 661 -8.76 -4.36 34.99
N TYR A 662 -9.18 -3.76 33.86
CA TYR A 662 -9.43 -4.52 32.62
C TYR A 662 -8.75 -4.01 31.35
N SER A 663 -8.57 -2.71 31.20
CA SER A 663 -8.12 -2.12 29.94
C SER A 663 -7.35 -0.83 30.17
N PHE A 664 -6.53 -0.46 29.20
CA PHE A 664 -5.80 0.80 29.21
C PHE A 664 -6.02 1.60 27.93
N ALA A 665 -5.87 2.92 28.04
CA ALA A 665 -5.71 3.81 26.90
C ALA A 665 -4.77 4.96 27.28
N GLN A 666 -4.11 5.53 26.28
CA GLN A 666 -3.39 6.78 26.44
C GLN A 666 -4.15 7.88 25.73
N TYR A 667 -4.49 8.92 26.48
CA TYR A 667 -5.24 10.06 25.99
C TYR A 667 -4.66 11.33 26.59
N GLU A 668 -4.34 12.32 25.74
CA GLU A 668 -3.68 13.57 26.15
C GLU A 668 -2.38 13.32 26.93
N GLY A 669 -1.60 12.32 26.49
CA GLY A 669 -0.33 11.94 27.11
C GLY A 669 -0.46 11.32 28.51
N ARG A 670 -1.66 10.97 28.97
CA ARG A 670 -1.90 10.37 30.29
C ARG A 670 -2.46 8.96 30.14
N LEU A 671 -2.15 8.11 31.11
CA LEU A 671 -2.66 6.74 31.19
C LEU A 671 -4.06 6.70 31.84
N TYR A 672 -4.96 5.94 31.23
CA TYR A 672 -6.30 5.68 31.73
C TYR A 672 -6.50 4.18 31.91
N VAL A 673 -7.26 3.79 32.94
CA VAL A 673 -7.60 2.39 33.24
C VAL A 673 -9.11 2.19 33.40
N GLY A 674 -9.61 1.12 32.80
CA GLY A 674 -11.00 0.66 32.94
C GLY A 674 -11.18 -0.32 34.11
N THR A 675 -12.34 -0.29 34.77
CA THR A 675 -12.60 -1.06 36.00
C THR A 675 -13.84 -1.94 35.95
N TRP A 676 -13.87 -2.91 36.87
CA TRP A 676 -15.04 -3.69 37.28
C TRP A 676 -15.15 -3.74 38.81
N ARG A 677 -16.32 -3.58 39.42
CA ARG A 677 -17.68 -3.60 38.83
C ARG A 677 -18.31 -2.21 38.69
N SER A 678 -17.53 -1.15 38.91
CA SER A 678 -18.08 0.21 38.88
C SER A 678 -18.37 0.73 37.47
N GLY A 679 -17.80 0.13 36.41
CA GLY A 679 -17.92 0.63 35.04
C GLY A 679 -17.29 2.02 34.85
N ARG A 680 -16.33 2.39 35.72
CA ARG A 680 -15.67 3.69 35.72
C ARG A 680 -14.29 3.63 35.09
N VAL A 681 -13.89 4.77 34.53
CA VAL A 681 -12.55 4.99 34.00
C VAL A 681 -11.79 5.87 34.99
N PHE A 682 -10.51 5.57 35.21
CA PHE A 682 -9.64 6.34 36.09
C PHE A 682 -8.39 6.78 35.34
N ARG A 683 -7.91 7.99 35.62
CA ARG A 683 -6.70 8.56 35.07
C ARG A 683 -5.56 8.49 36.07
N PHE A 684 -4.40 8.04 35.62
CA PHE A 684 -3.20 7.98 36.44
C PHE A 684 -2.67 9.39 36.72
N GLU A 685 -2.39 9.71 37.98
CA GLU A 685 -1.70 10.95 38.37
C GLU A 685 -0.33 10.67 38.96
N ASP A 686 -0.23 9.67 39.82
CA ASP A 686 1.01 9.19 40.43
C ASP A 686 0.78 7.81 41.07
N VAL A 687 1.83 7.17 41.55
CA VAL A 687 1.74 5.93 42.34
C VAL A 687 0.80 6.12 43.53
N GLY A 688 -0.24 5.28 43.61
CA GLY A 688 -1.27 5.34 44.65
C GLY A 688 -2.32 6.42 44.46
N ARG A 689 -2.25 7.23 43.37
CA ARG A 689 -3.17 8.35 43.13
C ARG A 689 -3.78 8.29 41.73
N TRP A 690 -5.10 8.14 41.71
CA TRP A 690 -5.91 8.07 40.51
C TRP A 690 -7.07 9.05 40.59
N THR A 691 -7.41 9.67 39.47
CA THR A 691 -8.58 10.55 39.35
C THR A 691 -9.70 9.77 38.66
N ASP A 692 -10.89 9.73 39.28
CA ASP A 692 -12.11 9.21 38.65
C ASP A 692 -12.51 10.15 37.50
N VAL A 693 -12.64 9.61 36.29
CA VAL A 693 -13.05 10.37 35.08
C VAL A 693 -14.41 9.91 34.56
N GLY A 694 -15.23 9.34 35.44
CA GLY A 694 -16.63 9.07 35.17
C GLY A 694 -16.96 7.62 34.85
N ARG A 695 -18.27 7.36 34.82
CA ARG A 695 -18.87 6.04 34.58
C ARG A 695 -19.46 5.97 33.18
N LEU A 696 -19.32 4.82 32.52
CA LEU A 696 -19.96 4.54 31.24
C LEU A 696 -21.44 4.22 31.44
N GLY A 697 -22.30 5.24 31.51
CA GLY A 697 -23.74 5.06 31.72
C GLY A 697 -24.04 4.18 32.95
N GLU A 698 -24.86 3.15 32.76
CA GLU A 698 -25.18 2.16 33.81
C GLU A 698 -24.39 0.86 33.69
N GLU A 699 -23.31 0.86 32.91
CA GLU A 699 -22.47 -0.30 32.67
C GLU A 699 -21.65 -0.65 33.91
N LEU A 700 -21.14 -1.87 33.93
CA LEU A 700 -20.47 -2.51 35.06
C LEU A 700 -18.98 -2.75 34.80
N GLU A 701 -18.59 -2.88 33.52
CA GLU A 701 -17.19 -3.06 33.11
C GLU A 701 -16.85 -2.07 32.00
N VAL A 702 -15.64 -1.54 32.07
CA VAL A 702 -15.00 -0.84 30.96
C VAL A 702 -14.12 -1.85 30.22
N MET A 703 -14.51 -2.17 29.00
CA MET A 703 -13.84 -3.11 28.10
C MET A 703 -12.73 -2.41 27.30
N GLY A 704 -12.49 -2.81 26.05
CA GLY A 704 -11.50 -2.19 25.18
C GLY A 704 -11.67 -0.68 25.07
N MET A 705 -10.56 0.04 25.23
CA MET A 705 -10.48 1.48 25.02
C MET A 705 -9.52 1.79 23.88
N THR A 706 -9.82 2.84 23.12
CA THR A 706 -8.93 3.34 22.07
C THR A 706 -9.11 4.84 21.89
N VAL A 707 -8.08 5.52 21.40
CA VAL A 707 -8.21 6.91 20.96
C VAL A 707 -8.29 6.90 19.44
N HIS A 708 -9.23 7.61 18.84
CA HIS A 708 -9.35 7.74 17.40
C HIS A 708 -9.61 9.19 17.01
N ASN A 709 -8.74 9.74 16.16
CA ASN A 709 -8.80 11.11 15.69
C ASN A 709 -9.08 12.13 16.82
N GLY A 710 -8.33 12.01 17.92
CA GLY A 710 -8.44 12.89 19.10
C GLY A 710 -9.60 12.56 20.06
N ARG A 711 -10.35 11.48 19.86
CA ARG A 711 -11.46 11.06 20.74
C ARG A 711 -11.15 9.79 21.50
N LEU A 712 -11.21 9.82 22.83
CA LEU A 712 -11.13 8.61 23.66
C LEU A 712 -12.48 7.90 23.65
N MET A 713 -12.48 6.62 23.25
CA MET A 713 -13.65 5.76 23.20
C MET A 713 -13.45 4.52 24.07
N ALA A 714 -14.56 4.01 24.61
CA ALA A 714 -14.56 2.84 25.47
C ALA A 714 -15.78 1.95 25.19
N GLY A 715 -15.54 0.64 25.08
CA GLY A 715 -16.58 -0.38 25.05
C GLY A 715 -16.98 -0.80 26.46
N SER A 716 -18.14 -1.45 26.60
CA SER A 716 -18.71 -1.77 27.91
C SER A 716 -19.36 -3.15 28.02
N LEU A 717 -19.71 -3.51 29.25
CA LEU A 717 -20.59 -4.63 29.67
C LEU A 717 -21.56 -4.09 30.74
N PRO A 718 -22.86 -4.47 30.77
CA PRO A 718 -23.44 -5.69 30.18
C PRO A 718 -24.14 -5.53 28.85
N LEU A 719 -24.23 -4.33 28.30
CA LEU A 719 -25.08 -4.09 27.12
C LEU A 719 -24.31 -4.09 25.80
N ALA A 720 -22.98 -4.20 25.83
CA ALA A 720 -22.11 -4.00 24.66
C ALA A 720 -22.29 -2.61 24.03
N GLU A 721 -22.24 -1.59 24.87
CA GLU A 721 -22.34 -0.20 24.47
C GLU A 721 -20.94 0.40 24.25
N VAL A 722 -20.88 1.43 23.41
CA VAL A 722 -19.67 2.19 23.16
C VAL A 722 -19.92 3.64 23.51
N TYR A 723 -18.96 4.24 24.21
CA TYR A 723 -19.03 5.60 24.72
C TYR A 723 -17.83 6.41 24.22
N SER A 724 -18.03 7.71 24.05
CA SER A 724 -16.99 8.71 23.83
C SER A 724 -16.82 9.56 25.08
N TYR A 725 -15.58 9.83 25.48
CA TYR A 725 -15.29 10.77 26.55
C TYR A 725 -15.56 12.20 26.09
N GLU A 726 -16.18 13.01 26.96
CA GLU A 726 -16.57 14.40 26.69
C GLU A 726 -15.84 15.41 27.60
N GLY A 727 -14.91 14.93 28.45
CA GLY A 727 -14.21 15.74 29.44
C GLY A 727 -14.83 15.67 30.83
N GLY A 728 -14.02 15.97 31.86
CA GLY A 728 -14.43 15.87 33.26
C GLY A 728 -14.76 14.44 33.66
N ASP A 729 -16.00 14.19 34.05
CA ASP A 729 -16.56 12.88 34.39
C ASP A 729 -17.65 12.42 33.39
N MET A 730 -17.73 13.06 32.22
CA MET A 730 -18.80 12.87 31.26
C MET A 730 -18.44 11.91 30.13
N TRP A 731 -19.33 10.96 29.87
CA TRP A 731 -19.25 10.01 28.77
C TRP A 731 -20.55 9.99 27.98
N LYS A 732 -20.45 10.17 26.66
CA LYS A 732 -21.59 10.13 25.74
C LYS A 732 -21.68 8.76 25.08
N LYS A 733 -22.83 8.11 25.22
CA LYS A 733 -23.14 6.88 24.49
C LYS A 733 -23.16 7.15 22.98
N LEU A 734 -22.42 6.35 22.22
CA LEU A 734 -22.40 6.35 20.76
C LEU A 734 -23.37 5.32 20.19
N ALA A 735 -23.27 4.06 20.65
CA ALA A 735 -24.09 2.96 20.12
C ALA A 735 -24.17 1.80 21.11
N ARG A 736 -25.10 0.89 20.83
CA ARG A 736 -25.10 -0.49 21.34
C ARG A 736 -24.78 -1.40 20.16
N LEU A 737 -23.77 -2.25 20.28
CA LEU A 737 -23.29 -3.08 19.17
C LEU A 737 -23.86 -4.49 19.17
N ASP A 738 -24.10 -5.06 20.35
CA ASP A 738 -24.61 -6.42 20.49
C ASP A 738 -26.04 -6.44 21.07
N HIS A 739 -26.92 -7.12 20.33
CA HIS A 739 -28.33 -7.27 20.64
C HIS A 739 -28.75 -8.74 20.83
N THR A 740 -27.80 -9.67 20.95
CA THR A 740 -28.08 -11.12 21.11
C THR A 740 -29.11 -11.33 22.23
N PRO A 741 -30.26 -11.97 22.00
CA PRO A 741 -31.29 -12.12 23.03
C PRO A 741 -30.85 -13.10 24.14
N ASP A 742 -31.54 -13.07 25.28
CA ASP A 742 -31.48 -14.11 26.33
C ASP A 742 -30.09 -14.41 26.93
N VAL A 743 -29.18 -13.44 26.88
CA VAL A 743 -27.86 -13.52 27.53
C VAL A 743 -27.70 -12.46 28.61
N THR A 744 -27.05 -12.84 29.71
CA THR A 744 -26.79 -11.98 30.88
C THR A 744 -25.81 -10.86 30.54
N TYR A 745 -24.71 -11.19 29.85
CA TYR A 745 -23.64 -10.25 29.54
C TYR A 745 -23.37 -10.17 28.04
N ARG A 746 -23.37 -8.95 27.52
CA ARG A 746 -22.84 -8.60 26.21
C ARG A 746 -21.67 -7.64 26.40
N ARG A 747 -20.64 -7.76 25.57
CA ARG A 747 -19.44 -6.93 25.66
C ARG A 747 -19.16 -6.27 24.32
N ALA A 748 -18.84 -4.97 24.33
CA ALA A 748 -18.07 -4.32 23.27
C ALA A 748 -16.59 -4.53 23.65
N TRP A 749 -16.01 -5.62 23.16
CA TRP A 749 -14.94 -6.37 23.81
C TRP A 749 -13.54 -5.74 23.65
N THR A 750 -12.99 -5.71 22.44
CA THR A 750 -11.67 -5.13 22.15
C THR A 750 -11.75 -4.18 20.97
N MET A 751 -10.77 -3.29 20.85
CA MET A 751 -10.73 -2.25 19.81
C MET A 751 -9.36 -2.13 19.14
N ALA A 752 -9.35 -1.85 17.84
CA ALA A 752 -8.15 -1.53 17.08
C ALA A 752 -8.45 -0.48 15.99
N GLU A 753 -7.45 0.34 15.64
CA GLU A 753 -7.53 1.27 14.52
C GLU A 753 -6.92 0.66 13.25
N HIS A 754 -7.69 0.64 12.17
CA HIS A 754 -7.27 0.16 10.85
C HIS A 754 -7.97 0.98 9.76
N ASP A 755 -7.26 1.32 8.68
CA ASP A 755 -7.79 2.05 7.51
C ASP A 755 -8.59 3.31 7.86
N GLY A 756 -8.12 4.07 8.87
CA GLY A 756 -8.76 5.30 9.30
C GLY A 756 -10.09 5.10 10.04
N GLN A 757 -10.36 3.89 10.53
CA GLN A 757 -11.54 3.54 11.30
C GLN A 757 -11.14 2.82 12.59
N VAL A 758 -12.04 2.82 13.58
CA VAL A 758 -11.97 1.94 14.74
C VAL A 758 -12.83 0.72 14.48
N PHE A 759 -12.27 -0.45 14.76
CA PHE A 759 -12.96 -1.72 14.77
C PHE A 759 -13.19 -2.15 16.21
N CYS A 760 -14.41 -2.58 16.55
CA CYS A 760 -14.78 -3.08 17.86
C CYS A 760 -15.41 -4.47 17.74
N SER A 761 -14.86 -5.45 18.45
CA SER A 761 -15.43 -6.80 18.52
C SER A 761 -16.50 -6.91 19.59
N THR A 762 -17.36 -7.93 19.48
CA THR A 762 -18.46 -8.16 20.42
C THR A 762 -18.52 -9.58 20.95
N LEU A 763 -19.10 -9.73 22.14
CA LEU A 763 -19.50 -11.00 22.76
C LEU A 763 -20.98 -10.91 23.14
N PRO A 764 -21.80 -11.95 22.93
CA PRO A 764 -21.48 -13.26 22.34
C PRO A 764 -21.74 -13.36 20.84
N SER A 765 -22.16 -12.29 20.15
CA SER A 765 -22.47 -12.39 18.72
C SER A 765 -21.23 -12.70 17.86
N GLY A 766 -20.03 -12.40 18.38
CA GLY A 766 -18.77 -12.59 17.67
C GLY A 766 -18.52 -11.59 16.54
N LYS A 767 -19.43 -10.65 16.34
CA LYS A 767 -19.36 -9.67 15.26
C LYS A 767 -18.32 -8.59 15.54
N ILE A 768 -17.80 -8.01 14.48
CA ILE A 768 -16.92 -6.84 14.53
C ILE A 768 -17.60 -5.69 13.80
N PHE A 769 -17.53 -4.49 14.38
CA PHE A 769 -18.13 -3.27 13.81
C PHE A 769 -17.07 -2.19 13.59
N ALA A 770 -17.22 -1.40 12.53
CA ALA A 770 -16.33 -0.28 12.20
C ALA A 770 -17.01 1.08 12.38
N PHE A 771 -16.25 2.08 12.82
CA PHE A 771 -16.69 3.46 13.04
C PHE A 771 -15.56 4.45 12.74
N SER A 772 -15.89 5.64 12.21
CA SER A 772 -14.93 6.72 12.00
C SER A 772 -15.39 8.01 12.67
N ALA A 773 -14.45 8.68 13.33
CA ALA A 773 -14.58 10.08 13.74
C ALA A 773 -13.73 10.93 12.81
N GLY A 774 -14.32 11.94 12.19
CA GLY A 774 -13.70 12.73 11.13
C GLY A 774 -13.30 11.87 9.92
N GLN A 775 -12.19 12.22 9.29
CA GLN A 775 -11.59 11.48 8.18
C GLN A 775 -10.12 11.24 8.51
N GLN A 776 -9.65 10.02 8.29
CA GLN A 776 -8.27 9.64 8.58
C GLN A 776 -7.75 8.69 7.50
N THR A 777 -6.50 8.86 7.12
CA THR A 777 -5.72 7.85 6.41
C THR A 777 -4.64 7.32 7.34
N ALA A 778 -4.30 6.04 7.22
CA ALA A 778 -3.30 5.39 8.05
C ALA A 778 -2.41 4.48 7.20
N TRP A 779 -1.13 4.43 7.53
CA TRP A 779 -0.19 3.44 7.00
C TRP A 779 0.05 2.38 8.07
N GLY A 780 -0.58 1.22 7.90
CA GLY A 780 -0.61 0.12 8.88
C GLY A 780 0.66 -0.71 8.97
N HIS A 781 1.83 -0.08 8.80
CA HIS A 781 3.15 -0.70 8.87
C HIS A 781 3.97 -0.02 9.95
N ALA A 782 4.80 -0.80 10.63
CA ALA A 782 5.73 -0.26 11.62
C ALA A 782 6.82 0.56 10.92
N LEU A 783 6.85 1.87 11.20
CA LEU A 783 7.94 2.73 10.75
C LEU A 783 9.24 2.31 11.44
N SER A 784 10.34 2.24 10.67
CA SER A 784 11.65 1.91 11.24
C SER A 784 12.25 3.08 12.03
N SER A 785 13.34 2.83 12.74
CA SER A 785 14.11 3.82 13.49
C SER A 785 15.05 4.68 12.63
N ALA A 786 15.13 4.40 11.32
CA ALA A 786 15.87 5.23 10.39
C ALA A 786 15.21 6.61 10.24
N TRP A 787 15.97 7.55 9.67
CA TRP A 787 15.37 8.80 9.20
C TRP A 787 14.43 8.51 8.03
N HIS A 788 13.20 8.98 8.14
CA HIS A 788 12.19 8.89 7.10
C HIS A 788 11.63 10.27 6.79
N HIS A 789 11.42 10.56 5.51
CA HIS A 789 10.70 11.75 5.08
C HIS A 789 9.21 11.46 5.04
N ILE A 790 8.42 12.22 5.79
CA ILE A 790 6.98 12.06 5.91
C ILE A 790 6.27 13.27 5.31
N THR A 791 5.29 13.01 4.46
CA THR A 791 4.43 14.06 3.93
C THR A 791 2.96 13.67 4.07
N ALA A 792 2.17 14.59 4.61
CA ALA A 792 0.72 14.49 4.70
C ALA A 792 0.09 15.58 3.82
N VAL A 793 -0.83 15.20 2.94
CA VAL A 793 -1.49 16.11 2.00
C VAL A 793 -2.99 16.04 2.22
N LYS A 794 -3.62 17.20 2.44
CA LYS A 794 -5.07 17.38 2.29
C LYS A 794 -5.30 18.09 0.96
N SER A 795 -5.98 17.40 0.03
CA SER A 795 -6.54 18.03 -1.16
C SER A 795 -8.03 18.25 -0.97
N ALA A 796 -8.67 18.90 -1.94
CA ALA A 796 -10.13 19.09 -1.96
C ALA A 796 -10.93 17.78 -1.89
N HIS A 797 -10.32 16.64 -2.22
CA HIS A 797 -11.02 15.38 -2.42
C HIS A 797 -10.55 14.20 -1.55
N ARG A 798 -9.45 14.33 -0.82
CA ARG A 798 -8.87 13.22 -0.02
C ARG A 798 -7.78 13.67 0.93
N LEU A 799 -7.40 12.76 1.83
CA LEU A 799 -6.15 12.81 2.58
C LEU A 799 -5.16 11.78 2.00
N THR A 800 -3.89 12.14 1.91
CA THR A 800 -2.82 11.27 1.39
C THR A 800 -1.61 11.31 2.31
N LEU A 801 -0.97 10.16 2.51
CA LEU A 801 0.29 9.98 3.23
C LEU A 801 1.38 9.50 2.28
N TYR A 802 2.57 10.07 2.45
CA TYR A 802 3.79 9.67 1.76
C TYR A 802 4.90 9.37 2.76
N VAL A 803 5.72 8.37 2.46
CA VAL A 803 6.95 8.01 3.17
C VAL A 803 8.07 7.93 2.13
N ASP A 804 9.16 8.64 2.38
CA ASP A 804 10.37 8.66 1.52
C ASP A 804 10.09 9.01 0.05
N GLY A 805 9.09 9.84 -0.18
CA GLY A 805 8.69 10.27 -1.53
C GLY A 805 7.60 9.40 -2.17
N GLU A 806 7.31 8.23 -1.60
CA GLU A 806 6.33 7.28 -2.12
C GLU A 806 4.99 7.44 -1.41
N MET A 807 3.89 7.42 -2.17
CA MET A 807 2.54 7.43 -1.59
C MET A 807 2.26 6.07 -0.94
N VAL A 808 2.00 6.06 0.37
CA VAL A 808 1.79 4.83 1.14
C VAL A 808 0.34 4.59 1.54
N SER A 809 -0.48 5.64 1.63
CA SER A 809 -1.88 5.51 2.01
C SER A 809 -2.71 6.73 1.58
N GLN A 810 -4.00 6.53 1.36
CA GLN A 810 -4.96 7.60 1.08
C GLN A 810 -6.37 7.21 1.50
N THR A 811 -7.20 8.19 1.81
CA THR A 811 -8.64 7.96 2.01
C THR A 811 -9.34 7.66 0.67
N PRO A 812 -10.52 7.01 0.69
CA PRO A 812 -11.49 7.15 -0.38
C PRO A 812 -11.79 8.63 -0.66
N ALA A 813 -12.36 8.93 -1.83
CA ALA A 813 -12.69 10.30 -2.19
C ALA A 813 -13.85 10.82 -1.31
N PHE A 814 -13.70 12.01 -0.75
CA PHE A 814 -14.73 12.73 0.02
C PHE A 814 -14.60 14.24 -0.19
N ASP A 815 -15.61 15.02 0.17
CA ASP A 815 -15.50 16.49 0.11
C ASP A 815 -14.71 17.03 1.32
N ALA A 816 -13.39 17.14 1.16
CA ALA A 816 -12.51 17.66 2.19
C ALA A 816 -12.56 19.19 2.31
N THR A 817 -13.12 19.89 1.32
CA THR A 817 -13.34 21.35 1.40
C THR A 817 -14.47 21.72 2.34
N SER A 818 -15.35 20.76 2.65
CA SER A 818 -16.39 20.96 3.65
C SER A 818 -15.86 21.03 5.09
N TYR A 819 -14.62 20.62 5.37
CA TYR A 819 -14.05 20.58 6.73
C TYR A 819 -13.31 21.88 7.05
N GLN A 820 -13.82 22.65 8.02
CA GLN A 820 -13.12 23.84 8.51
C GLN A 820 -12.22 23.51 9.71
N LEU A 821 -10.90 23.62 9.51
CA LEU A 821 -9.92 23.12 10.48
C LEU A 821 -9.34 24.20 11.41
N ASP A 822 -9.57 25.48 11.13
CA ASP A 822 -9.05 26.56 11.99
C ASP A 822 -9.66 26.50 13.40
N THR A 823 -8.79 26.67 14.39
CA THR A 823 -9.12 26.57 15.81
C THR A 823 -8.28 27.53 16.66
N ASN A 824 -8.75 27.81 17.87
CA ASN A 824 -8.01 28.56 18.88
C ASN A 824 -7.01 27.68 19.66
N ALA A 825 -6.96 26.38 19.40
CA ALA A 825 -5.93 25.50 19.94
C ALA A 825 -4.55 25.83 19.32
N PRO A 826 -3.46 25.76 20.11
CA PRO A 826 -2.13 25.99 19.59
C PRO A 826 -1.70 24.86 18.63
N LEU A 827 -0.85 25.21 17.67
CA LEU A 827 -0.17 24.26 16.82
C LEU A 827 0.99 23.63 17.59
N ARG A 828 1.07 22.30 17.60
CA ARG A 828 2.09 21.53 18.30
C ARG A 828 2.93 20.73 17.33
N ILE A 829 4.24 20.67 17.57
CA ILE A 829 5.21 19.91 16.77
C ILE A 829 6.01 19.02 17.72
N GLY A 830 6.05 17.71 17.45
CA GLY A 830 6.69 16.72 18.32
C GLY A 830 5.95 16.43 19.62
N THR A 831 4.72 16.93 19.75
CA THR A 831 3.82 16.69 20.90
C THR A 831 2.37 16.96 20.48
N GLY A 832 1.42 16.50 21.29
CA GLY A 832 0.00 16.71 21.07
C GLY A 832 -0.87 15.77 21.90
N MET A 833 -2.07 15.49 21.41
CA MET A 833 -3.07 14.70 22.13
C MET A 833 -2.69 13.23 22.25
N ASN A 834 -1.95 12.69 21.28
CA ASN A 834 -1.45 11.32 21.38
C ASN A 834 -0.12 11.23 22.15
N GLY A 835 0.28 12.31 22.84
CA GLY A 835 1.51 12.37 23.63
C GLY A 835 2.71 12.94 22.87
N VAL A 836 3.85 12.90 23.54
CA VAL A 836 5.14 13.40 23.02
C VAL A 836 5.72 12.39 22.04
N LEU A 837 6.33 12.86 20.96
CA LEU A 837 7.09 11.98 20.06
C LEU A 837 8.29 11.38 20.80
N ASN A 838 8.39 10.05 20.80
CA ASN A 838 9.62 9.34 21.14
C ASN A 838 10.54 9.28 19.91
N GLY A 839 11.29 10.35 19.66
CA GLY A 839 12.05 10.53 18.42
C GLY A 839 12.52 11.96 18.17
N ARG A 840 13.03 12.18 16.96
CA ARG A 840 13.53 13.48 16.45
C ARG A 840 12.72 13.92 15.24
N ILE A 841 12.57 15.22 15.07
CA ILE A 841 11.95 15.84 13.89
C ILE A 841 12.92 16.86 13.30
N SER A 842 12.96 16.95 11.98
CA SER A 842 13.76 17.95 11.27
C SER A 842 13.06 18.44 10.00
N ASP A 843 13.46 19.62 9.52
CA ASP A 843 12.96 20.24 8.28
C ASP A 843 11.43 20.26 8.15
N VAL A 844 10.71 20.69 9.19
CA VAL A 844 9.23 20.77 9.17
C VAL A 844 8.79 21.92 8.28
N ARG A 845 7.94 21.62 7.30
CA ARG A 845 7.42 22.56 6.31
C ARG A 845 5.92 22.47 6.21
N VAL A 846 5.28 23.63 6.09
CA VAL A 846 3.82 23.76 5.90
C VAL A 846 3.56 24.56 4.65
N TYR A 847 2.78 23.99 3.74
CA TYR A 847 2.38 24.61 2.48
C TYR A 847 0.87 24.82 2.43
N ARG A 848 0.40 25.96 1.91
CA ARG A 848 -1.04 26.22 1.63
C ARG A 848 -1.51 25.72 0.26
N ARG A 849 -0.96 24.57 -0.15
CA ARG A 849 -1.31 23.88 -1.39
C ARG A 849 -0.98 22.40 -1.26
N THR A 850 -1.52 21.60 -2.17
CA THR A 850 -0.99 20.26 -2.40
C THR A 850 0.39 20.34 -3.07
N LEU A 851 1.37 19.65 -2.51
CA LEU A 851 2.58 19.31 -3.24
C LEU A 851 2.30 18.13 -4.17
N ASN A 852 2.87 18.15 -5.37
CA ASN A 852 2.81 17.00 -6.27
C ASN A 852 3.91 15.97 -5.93
N ALA A 853 3.80 14.76 -6.50
CA ALA A 853 4.73 13.67 -6.21
C ALA A 853 6.22 14.03 -6.41
N LEU A 854 6.55 14.85 -7.41
CA LEU A 854 7.94 15.26 -7.69
C LEU A 854 8.47 16.25 -6.64
N GLU A 855 7.62 17.15 -6.17
CA GLU A 855 7.95 18.07 -5.07
C GLU A 855 8.24 17.31 -3.79
N ILE A 856 7.40 16.31 -3.49
CA ILE A 856 7.54 15.43 -2.33
C ILE A 856 8.80 14.57 -2.45
N GLU A 857 9.05 13.94 -3.62
CA GLU A 857 10.26 13.18 -3.90
C GLU A 857 11.52 14.05 -3.79
N SER A 858 11.43 15.32 -4.18
CA SER A 858 12.55 16.27 -4.05
C SER A 858 12.85 16.62 -2.59
N LEU A 859 11.81 16.81 -1.76
CA LEU A 859 11.98 17.00 -0.32
C LEU A 859 12.56 15.76 0.36
N ALA A 860 12.12 14.56 -0.06
CA ALA A 860 12.64 13.28 0.43
C ALA A 860 14.12 13.03 0.08
N LYS A 861 14.70 13.77 -0.86
CA LYS A 861 16.15 13.72 -1.18
C LYS A 861 16.97 14.72 -0.36
N LEU A 862 16.33 15.67 0.32
CA LEU A 862 16.99 16.66 1.16
C LEU A 862 17.10 16.11 2.59
N ALA A 863 17.86 15.03 2.77
CA ALA A 863 18.07 14.42 4.07
C ALA A 863 18.55 15.46 5.10
N PRO A 864 18.09 15.39 6.35
CA PRO A 864 18.47 16.34 7.38
C PRO A 864 19.98 16.25 7.57
N LYS A 865 20.63 17.42 7.63
CA LYS A 865 22.05 17.47 7.97
C LYS A 865 22.19 17.10 9.45
N PRO A 866 23.16 16.23 9.80
CA PRO A 866 23.35 15.76 11.17
C PRO A 866 23.62 16.88 12.17
#